data_AF-A0A1V1NZ57-F1
#
_entry.id   AF-A0A1V1NZ57-F1
#
_cell.length_a   1.000
_cell.length_b   1.000
_cell.length_c   1.000
_cell.angle_alpha   90.00
_cell.angle_beta   90.00
_cell.angle_gamma   90.00
#
_symmetry.space_group_name_H-M   'P 1'
#
loop_
_entity.id
_entity.type
_entity.pdbx_description
1 polymer ?
#
loop_
_entity_poly.entity_id
_entity_poly.type
_entity_poly.pdbx_seq_one_letter_code
_entity_poly.pdbx_strand_id
1 'polypeptide(L)'
;MNEESTCYTMIACIENYVTSTYVLQIDENKTITFTSHNPDWPGYPLLEITDNNNSTENMEIYNLDNSGDISLEDVILVLKVLTGSYCDHFEKITLKTPIYLLKSLSIKEAPFIFEPLSNKSEQIISNLNNTYPTINQQIQIITKNNICPIDINKAIDNLNIYLTNDPPEDIQKGLNLILMPEFFQKQIQSQQIEISIDGINSEWSLVPNQVIDIRGDSYNQQQNMDMVEANSLFKADEQNLYVMIAMDDAPLTIQYFSFLIDFSGDNAHEIEIVVFGWEDGNIYCRYNDFIHGLYNRPFHMEVSIDEIFEAKIPLYQFIESQKLKSRISLIPRTIDINLITEDNVPKILLPVSLKNHALMLFMYLLYKNKYIQGDIMTVAMAIADNFIHAISNEKTMRAIERDICKHFDFYEKVTSWQQSEGLNFKLKDTNLIPKIFWADRCGKYFYYVSDVTDFSQLESLTLPVYNEFVDGIDTMYALFDIIKNNDLYDPAINFSIAKIESFVALNHIYRSTMENLTGFNEKWPGSFNQILQDAIIDYQNGGYYTYYFGKTRKWDGFMWLNYQTDLLIKTGNIKGDCGTNTCANMGLYKAAGIPPLSIQRTSLYHFGFTHNYSGYYDILRKRWYSYQKMPRGDVDLQIYFHKYFPHHWFINAEISYTEELTYSSLYQGETVKIIRAENFLSQGIDPDHFESIVVSDKTHIPGFIFNDNTAPLIISDKDKDGLSDSHELDLSTNPNNWDSDSDLLSDTWEILNGYDPNSIDIPENIIIAPDGFVDDITNQNNYFHNTDQLNDSKVDTNIFDISDCYAVISEDKLHVGIQFNNDISESRSVSSELWIYTGIETQVWYWLFCGSQFSGGTYDSSFCSMMKLVQDKWINISTENDIYYTIAKDAEFQIPLKYFDNPDSISIKYGITSGFLKMKYEVQMK
;
A
#
# COMPACT_ATOMS: atom_id res chain seq x y z
N MET A 1 56.14 4.74 2.70
CA MET A 1 55.80 5.32 4.02
C MET A 1 56.14 6.79 3.97
N ASN A 2 55.11 7.62 3.88
CA ASN A 2 55.14 9.08 3.94
C ASN A 2 53.98 9.47 4.86
N GLU A 3 54.02 10.64 5.51
CA GLU A 3 53.05 11.06 6.56
C GLU A 3 51.58 11.10 6.11
N GLU A 4 51.30 10.96 4.82
CA GLU A 4 49.98 11.10 4.18
C GLU A 4 49.39 9.79 3.62
N SER A 5 50.03 8.62 3.84
CA SER A 5 49.52 7.32 3.34
C SER A 5 49.63 6.22 4.39
N THR A 6 48.52 5.49 4.61
CA THR A 6 48.51 4.33 5.52
C THR A 6 48.76 3.06 4.71
N CYS A 7 49.80 2.32 5.09
CA CYS A 7 50.28 1.15 4.37
C CYS A 7 50.08 -0.09 5.24
N TYR A 8 49.34 -1.09 4.74
CA TYR A 8 49.03 -2.30 5.49
C TYR A 8 49.63 -3.54 4.84
N THR A 9 50.21 -4.42 5.65
CA THR A 9 50.79 -5.68 5.21
C THR A 9 49.82 -6.83 5.51
N MET A 10 49.31 -7.47 4.47
CA MET A 10 48.48 -8.69 4.60
C MET A 10 49.34 -9.93 4.36
N ILE A 11 49.20 -10.91 5.27
CA ILE A 11 49.89 -12.20 5.21
C ILE A 11 48.82 -13.28 5.01
N ALA A 12 48.83 -13.94 3.86
CA ALA A 12 47.97 -15.10 3.61
C ALA A 12 48.69 -16.38 4.06
N CYS A 13 48.02 -17.17 4.90
CA CYS A 13 48.51 -18.48 5.34
C CYS A 13 47.56 -19.59 4.92
N ILE A 14 48.07 -20.62 4.27
CA ILE A 14 47.34 -21.87 3.98
C ILE A 14 48.04 -22.99 4.74
N GLU A 15 47.29 -23.73 5.56
CA GLU A 15 47.75 -24.95 6.25
C GLU A 15 49.15 -24.83 6.91
N ASN A 16 49.42 -23.69 7.56
CA ASN A 16 50.66 -23.32 8.25
C ASN A 16 51.84 -22.80 7.39
N TYR A 17 51.65 -22.49 6.11
CA TYR A 17 52.66 -21.83 5.27
C TYR A 17 52.22 -20.42 4.86
N VAL A 18 53.12 -19.44 4.97
CA VAL A 18 52.93 -18.08 4.44
C VAL A 18 53.17 -18.11 2.94
N THR A 19 52.15 -17.87 2.12
CA THR A 19 52.26 -18.04 0.66
C THR A 19 52.41 -16.73 -0.12
N SER A 20 52.02 -15.57 0.41
CA SER A 20 52.24 -14.28 -0.23
C SER A 20 52.08 -13.10 0.74
N THR A 21 52.89 -12.05 0.53
CA THR A 21 52.78 -10.79 1.29
C THR A 21 52.25 -9.71 0.36
N TYR A 22 51.09 -9.13 0.68
CA TYR A 22 50.50 -8.05 -0.09
C TYR A 22 50.61 -6.74 0.68
N VAL A 23 50.99 -5.67 0.00
CA VAL A 23 51.00 -4.31 0.53
C VAL A 23 49.81 -3.58 -0.07
N LEU A 24 48.89 -3.17 0.82
CA LEU A 24 47.73 -2.36 0.49
C LEU A 24 48.04 -0.91 0.82
N GLN A 25 47.92 -0.02 -0.17
CA GLN A 25 48.01 1.42 0.04
C GLN A 25 46.69 2.07 -0.36
N ILE A 26 46.14 2.88 0.55
CA ILE A 26 44.91 3.64 0.33
C ILE A 26 45.27 5.11 0.37
N ASP A 27 44.90 5.84 -0.69
CA ASP A 27 45.11 7.29 -0.77
C ASP A 27 43.87 8.09 -0.32
N GLU A 28 44.03 9.41 -0.28
CA GLU A 28 43.02 10.37 0.18
C GLU A 28 41.74 10.37 -0.67
N ASN A 29 41.82 9.87 -1.91
CA ASN A 29 40.71 9.75 -2.83
C ASN A 29 40.02 8.37 -2.76
N LYS A 30 40.36 7.55 -1.75
CA LYS A 30 39.90 6.16 -1.58
C LYS A 30 40.34 5.22 -2.70
N THR A 31 41.38 5.58 -3.46
CA THR A 31 41.97 4.69 -4.46
C THR A 31 42.78 3.61 -3.73
N ILE A 32 42.53 2.34 -4.07
CA ILE A 32 43.22 1.20 -3.46
C ILE A 32 44.29 0.68 -4.43
N THR A 33 45.56 0.77 -4.05
CA THR A 33 46.70 0.26 -4.83
C THR A 33 47.24 -1.02 -4.20
N PHE A 34 47.34 -2.09 -4.99
CA PHE A 34 47.85 -3.38 -4.55
C PHE A 34 49.29 -3.61 -5.05
N THR A 35 50.20 -4.01 -4.17
CA THR A 35 51.51 -4.55 -4.56
C THR A 35 51.71 -5.94 -3.96
N SER A 36 51.89 -6.95 -4.79
CA SER A 36 52.19 -8.32 -4.35
C SER A 36 53.69 -8.56 -4.28
N HIS A 37 54.17 -9.16 -3.19
CA HIS A 37 55.54 -9.67 -3.08
C HIS A 37 55.50 -11.20 -2.92
N ASN A 38 56.10 -11.90 -3.88
CA ASN A 38 56.29 -13.34 -3.85
C ASN A 38 57.63 -13.66 -3.13
N PRO A 39 57.63 -14.34 -1.96
CA PRO A 39 58.85 -14.56 -1.19
C PRO A 39 59.84 -15.53 -1.84
N ASP A 40 59.42 -16.32 -2.83
CA ASP A 40 60.21 -17.44 -3.36
C ASP A 40 61.13 -17.11 -4.55
N TRP A 41 61.24 -15.84 -4.98
CA TRP A 41 62.13 -15.43 -6.07
C TRP A 41 63.22 -14.45 -5.63
N PRO A 42 64.48 -14.91 -5.45
CA PRO A 42 65.59 -14.02 -5.16
C PRO A 42 66.04 -13.34 -6.45
N GLY A 43 65.64 -12.08 -6.64
CA GLY A 43 66.36 -11.15 -7.51
C GLY A 43 65.52 -10.48 -8.57
N TYR A 44 64.85 -9.39 -8.20
CA TYR A 44 64.75 -8.20 -9.04
C TYR A 44 64.79 -6.96 -8.14
N PRO A 45 65.61 -5.94 -8.44
CA PRO A 45 65.60 -4.70 -7.67
C PRO A 45 64.32 -3.91 -7.95
N LEU A 46 63.94 -3.07 -6.98
CA LEU A 46 62.85 -2.09 -7.09
C LEU A 46 62.90 -1.36 -8.43
N LEU A 47 61.88 -1.57 -9.27
CA LEU A 47 61.62 -0.74 -10.44
C LEU A 47 60.92 0.53 -9.96
N GLU A 48 61.64 1.65 -9.92
CA GLU A 48 61.01 2.97 -10.03
C GLU A 48 60.40 3.08 -11.42
N ILE A 49 59.07 3.09 -11.49
CA ILE A 49 58.34 3.38 -12.72
C ILE A 49 58.36 4.90 -12.90
N THR A 50 59.29 5.40 -13.71
CA THR A 50 59.21 6.76 -14.26
C THR A 50 58.26 6.79 -15.45
N ASP A 51 57.44 7.84 -15.48
CA ASP A 51 56.20 8.11 -16.21
C ASP A 51 56.21 8.05 -17.76
N ASN A 52 57.06 7.24 -18.39
CA ASN A 52 57.11 7.17 -19.86
C ASN A 52 57.42 5.76 -20.34
N ASN A 53 56.39 4.93 -20.51
CA ASN A 53 56.23 4.03 -21.66
C ASN A 53 54.88 3.29 -21.61
N ASN A 54 54.16 3.37 -22.72
CA ASN A 54 52.86 2.76 -22.98
C ASN A 54 52.89 1.22 -22.84
N SER A 55 52.51 0.71 -21.67
CA SER A 55 52.02 -0.66 -21.49
C SER A 55 50.93 -0.67 -20.43
N THR A 56 49.80 -0.05 -20.75
CA THR A 56 48.54 -0.14 -20.02
C THR A 56 47.67 -1.24 -20.62
N GLU A 57 48.17 -2.47 -20.63
CA GLU A 57 47.35 -3.67 -20.88
C GLU A 57 47.52 -4.55 -19.64
N ASN A 58 46.42 -4.76 -18.90
CA ASN A 58 46.29 -5.44 -17.61
C ASN A 58 46.43 -4.57 -16.34
N MET A 59 45.90 -3.35 -16.36
CA MET A 59 45.32 -2.74 -15.16
C MET A 59 43.81 -2.72 -15.32
N GLU A 60 43.11 -3.71 -14.77
CA GLU A 60 41.66 -3.61 -14.57
C GLU A 60 41.43 -2.71 -13.35
N ILE A 61 40.97 -1.49 -13.63
CA ILE A 61 40.46 -0.59 -12.60
C ILE A 61 39.04 -1.08 -12.28
N TYR A 62 38.87 -1.77 -11.16
CA TYR A 62 37.54 -2.08 -10.63
C TYR A 62 36.99 -0.82 -9.97
N ASN A 63 36.03 -0.18 -10.63
CA ASN A 63 35.28 0.93 -10.06
C ASN A 63 34.25 0.35 -9.10
N LEU A 64 34.61 0.20 -7.82
CA LEU A 64 33.66 -0.09 -6.76
C LEU A 64 32.70 1.09 -6.69
N ASP A 65 31.40 0.78 -6.66
CA ASP A 65 30.32 1.74 -6.74
C ASP A 65 30.56 3.01 -5.90
N ASN A 66 30.35 4.19 -6.50
CA ASN A 66 30.58 5.51 -5.86
C ASN A 66 29.61 5.77 -4.68
N SER A 67 28.77 4.80 -4.33
CA SER A 67 27.83 4.79 -3.20
C SER A 67 28.53 4.68 -1.83
N GLY A 68 29.82 4.31 -1.79
CA GLY A 68 30.63 4.34 -0.57
C GLY A 68 30.44 3.15 0.38
N ASP A 69 29.80 2.06 -0.05
CA ASP A 69 29.63 0.83 0.74
C ASP A 69 30.33 -0.35 0.05
N ILE A 70 31.50 -0.76 0.57
CA ILE A 70 32.16 -2.01 0.17
C ILE A 70 31.76 -3.08 1.20
N SER A 71 31.01 -4.12 0.79
CA SER A 71 30.66 -5.24 1.69
C SER A 71 31.83 -6.19 1.92
N LEU A 72 31.78 -7.01 2.98
CA LEU A 72 32.80 -8.05 3.21
C LEU A 72 32.84 -9.05 2.04
N GLU A 73 31.70 -9.31 1.41
CA GLU A 73 31.58 -10.17 0.23
C GLU A 73 32.21 -9.54 -1.02
N ASP A 74 32.10 -8.23 -1.22
CA ASP A 74 32.77 -7.52 -2.33
C ASP A 74 34.30 -7.56 -2.15
N VAL A 75 34.79 -7.42 -0.92
CA VAL A 75 36.21 -7.60 -0.60
C VAL A 75 36.66 -9.04 -0.87
N ILE A 76 35.86 -10.04 -0.49
CA ILE A 76 36.15 -11.46 -0.74
C ILE A 76 36.13 -11.77 -2.24
N LEU A 77 35.20 -11.19 -3.01
CA LEU A 77 35.08 -11.37 -4.45
C LEU A 77 36.29 -10.77 -5.18
N VAL A 78 36.71 -9.55 -4.80
CA VAL A 78 37.94 -8.91 -5.30
C VAL A 78 39.17 -9.78 -4.98
N LEU A 79 39.26 -10.36 -3.77
CA LEU A 79 40.34 -11.28 -3.39
C LEU A 79 40.32 -12.61 -4.17
N LYS A 80 39.14 -13.15 -4.51
CA LYS A 80 38.97 -14.35 -5.34
C LYS A 80 39.46 -14.13 -6.78
N VAL A 81 39.13 -12.97 -7.36
CA VAL A 81 39.54 -12.61 -8.73
C VAL A 81 41.06 -12.36 -8.79
N LEU A 82 41.63 -11.68 -7.81
CA LEU A 82 43.06 -11.32 -7.76
C LEU A 82 44.00 -12.52 -7.50
N THR A 83 43.50 -13.63 -6.96
CA THR A 83 44.29 -14.86 -6.73
C THR A 83 44.23 -15.85 -7.89
N GLY A 84 43.50 -15.53 -8.97
CA GLY A 84 43.56 -16.23 -10.26
C GLY A 84 43.18 -17.72 -10.23
N SER A 85 42.43 -18.19 -9.22
CA SER A 85 42.22 -19.62 -8.97
C SER A 85 40.74 -19.98 -8.93
N TYR A 86 40.18 -20.45 -10.06
CA TYR A 86 38.88 -21.12 -10.11
C TYR A 86 39.03 -22.55 -9.55
N CYS A 87 38.84 -22.74 -8.24
CA CYS A 87 38.74 -24.08 -7.65
C CYS A 87 37.81 -24.10 -6.43
N ASP A 88 36.81 -24.97 -6.47
CA ASP A 88 35.62 -25.00 -5.61
C ASP A 88 35.84 -25.55 -4.18
N HIS A 89 37.06 -25.52 -3.62
CA HIS A 89 37.38 -26.17 -2.33
C HIS A 89 38.07 -25.24 -1.30
N PHE A 90 37.50 -24.06 -1.05
CA PHE A 90 37.98 -23.12 -0.02
C PHE A 90 36.89 -22.68 0.97
N GLU A 91 36.28 -23.62 1.68
CA GLU A 91 35.41 -23.31 2.84
C GLU A 91 36.18 -22.89 4.11
N LYS A 92 37.52 -22.89 4.10
CA LYS A 92 38.34 -22.57 5.29
C LYS A 92 39.53 -21.66 4.99
N ILE A 93 39.26 -20.40 4.65
CA ILE A 93 40.26 -19.34 4.80
C ILE A 93 40.02 -18.65 6.14
N THR A 94 40.96 -18.77 7.07
CA THR A 94 40.92 -18.01 8.34
C THR A 94 41.72 -16.72 8.17
N LEU A 95 41.06 -15.64 7.80
CA LEU A 95 41.66 -14.30 7.81
C LEU A 95 41.83 -13.85 9.27
N LYS A 96 43.06 -13.90 9.79
CA LYS A 96 43.42 -13.22 11.05
C LYS A 96 43.70 -11.75 10.76
N THR A 97 42.66 -11.00 10.45
CA THR A 97 42.76 -9.55 10.25
C THR A 97 42.70 -8.86 11.61
N PRO A 98 43.64 -7.98 11.98
CA PRO A 98 43.53 -7.19 13.20
C PRO A 98 42.25 -6.35 13.15
N ILE A 99 41.41 -6.40 14.19
CA ILE A 99 40.11 -5.69 14.33
C ILE A 99 40.20 -4.19 14.02
N TYR A 100 41.39 -3.59 14.19
CA TYR A 100 41.65 -2.20 13.87
C TYR A 100 41.55 -1.88 12.37
N LEU A 101 41.86 -2.85 11.49
CA LEU A 101 41.82 -2.71 10.03
C LEU A 101 40.38 -2.59 9.49
N LEU A 102 39.44 -3.36 10.05
CA LEU A 102 38.03 -3.34 9.69
C LEU A 102 37.37 -2.01 10.05
N LYS A 103 37.78 -1.40 11.17
CA LYS A 103 37.35 -0.06 11.58
C LYS A 103 37.93 1.04 10.69
N SER A 104 39.18 0.92 10.23
CA SER A 104 39.82 1.93 9.36
C SER A 104 39.35 1.88 7.90
N LEU A 105 38.87 0.72 7.43
CA LEU A 105 38.39 0.53 6.06
C LEU A 105 36.95 1.02 5.83
N SER A 106 36.27 1.57 6.85
CA SER A 106 34.84 1.90 6.78
C SER A 106 33.94 0.72 6.37
N ILE A 107 34.41 -0.52 6.53
CA ILE A 107 33.60 -1.72 6.29
C ILE A 107 32.62 -1.82 7.45
N LYS A 108 31.35 -1.52 7.18
CA LYS A 108 30.26 -1.49 8.19
C LYS A 108 29.94 -2.87 8.79
N GLU A 109 30.47 -3.94 8.21
CA GLU A 109 30.18 -5.34 8.59
C GLU A 109 31.41 -6.04 9.20
N ALA A 110 32.01 -5.45 10.23
CA ALA A 110 32.76 -6.28 11.17
C ALA A 110 31.77 -7.28 11.81
N PRO A 111 32.15 -8.56 12.06
CA PRO A 111 31.27 -9.49 12.76
C PRO A 111 30.88 -8.86 14.10
N PHE A 112 29.60 -8.51 14.23
CA PHE A 112 29.05 -7.89 15.43
C PHE A 112 29.34 -8.84 16.60
N ILE A 113 30.01 -8.33 17.64
CA ILE A 113 30.05 -9.05 18.92
C ILE A 113 28.65 -8.89 19.49
N PHE A 114 27.85 -9.95 19.42
CA PHE A 114 26.54 -9.99 20.05
C PHE A 114 26.75 -9.97 21.55
N GLU A 115 26.50 -8.81 22.15
CA GLU A 115 26.41 -8.73 23.60
C GLU A 115 25.09 -9.37 24.04
N PRO A 116 25.12 -10.24 25.07
CA PRO A 116 23.90 -10.73 25.67
C PRO A 116 23.04 -9.56 26.19
N LEU A 117 21.76 -9.83 26.46
CA LEU A 117 20.91 -8.82 27.09
C LEU A 117 21.57 -8.36 28.39
N SER A 118 21.69 -7.03 28.54
CA SER A 118 22.15 -6.46 29.80
C SER A 118 21.10 -6.69 30.89
N ASN A 119 21.52 -6.75 32.16
CA ASN A 119 20.58 -6.87 33.30
C ASN A 119 19.49 -5.77 33.26
N LYS A 120 19.83 -4.58 32.77
CA LYS A 120 18.87 -3.47 32.61
C LYS A 120 17.83 -3.82 31.54
N SER A 121 18.28 -4.29 30.37
CA SER A 121 17.41 -4.68 29.26
C SER A 121 16.50 -5.85 29.64
N GLU A 122 17.02 -6.85 30.36
CA GLU A 122 16.22 -7.97 30.88
C GLU A 122 15.11 -7.48 31.81
N GLN A 123 15.42 -6.52 32.70
CA GLN A 123 14.44 -5.94 33.61
C GLN A 123 13.36 -5.14 32.86
N ILE A 124 13.75 -4.34 31.86
CA ILE A 124 12.81 -3.58 31.01
C ILE A 124 11.84 -4.55 30.33
N ILE A 125 12.36 -5.55 29.64
CA ILE A 125 11.54 -6.51 28.89
C ILE A 125 10.67 -7.36 29.82
N SER A 126 11.17 -7.74 30.99
CA SER A 126 10.37 -8.44 31.99
C SER A 126 9.19 -7.59 32.47
N ASN A 127 9.36 -6.28 32.64
CA ASN A 127 8.28 -5.37 33.04
C ASN A 127 7.26 -5.21 31.91
N LEU A 128 7.73 -5.02 30.68
CA LEU A 128 6.88 -4.84 29.50
C LEU A 128 6.06 -6.09 29.18
N ASN A 129 6.56 -7.29 29.49
CA ASN A 129 5.87 -8.55 29.20
C ASN A 129 4.52 -8.70 29.93
N ASN A 130 4.26 -7.94 30.99
CA ASN A 130 2.96 -7.91 31.66
C ASN A 130 1.90 -7.16 30.83
N THR A 131 2.31 -6.09 30.15
CA THR A 131 1.44 -5.27 29.29
C THR A 131 1.38 -5.82 27.86
N TYR A 132 2.50 -6.35 27.38
CA TYR A 132 2.69 -6.88 26.03
C TYR A 132 3.13 -8.35 26.12
N PRO A 133 2.18 -9.29 26.26
CA PRO A 133 2.49 -10.71 26.39
C PRO A 133 3.38 -11.20 25.25
N THR A 134 4.26 -12.16 25.54
CA THR A 134 5.19 -12.81 24.59
C THR A 134 6.39 -11.98 24.12
N ILE A 135 6.42 -10.67 24.36
CA ILE A 135 7.53 -9.81 23.90
C ILE A 135 8.89 -10.32 24.36
N ASN A 136 8.99 -10.85 25.60
CA ASN A 136 10.24 -11.39 26.13
C ASN A 136 10.70 -12.62 25.36
N GLN A 137 9.80 -13.58 25.13
CA GLN A 137 10.10 -14.80 24.38
C GLN A 137 10.47 -14.47 22.93
N GLN A 138 9.76 -13.54 22.29
CA GLN A 138 10.04 -13.15 20.92
C GLN A 138 11.38 -12.42 20.77
N ILE A 139 11.73 -11.51 21.69
CA ILE A 139 13.05 -10.86 21.72
C ILE A 139 14.15 -11.91 21.90
N GLN A 140 13.96 -12.90 22.77
CA GLN A 140 14.91 -13.99 22.91
C GLN A 140 15.09 -14.80 21.62
N ILE A 141 14.01 -15.04 20.86
CA ILE A 141 14.10 -15.73 19.56
C ILE A 141 14.90 -14.93 18.54
N ILE A 142 14.61 -13.64 18.36
CA ILE A 142 15.29 -12.82 17.32
C ILE A 142 16.74 -12.46 17.70
N THR A 143 17.11 -12.56 18.98
CA THR A 143 18.50 -12.37 19.46
C THR A 143 19.32 -13.66 19.43
N LYS A 144 18.68 -14.83 19.52
CA LYS A 144 19.34 -16.12 19.39
C LYS A 144 19.81 -16.32 17.94
N ASN A 145 21.00 -16.92 17.77
CA ASN A 145 21.58 -17.29 16.46
C ASN A 145 21.82 -16.12 15.47
N ASN A 146 22.08 -14.89 15.96
CA ASN A 146 22.45 -13.74 15.13
C ASN A 146 21.39 -13.34 14.08
N ILE A 147 20.11 -13.62 14.32
CA ILE A 147 19.02 -13.38 13.35
C ILE A 147 18.84 -11.89 13.03
N CYS A 148 19.11 -11.00 13.99
CA CYS A 148 19.02 -9.54 13.82
C CYS A 148 20.37 -8.87 14.16
N PRO A 149 21.10 -8.27 13.22
CA PRO A 149 22.42 -7.67 13.46
C PRO A 149 22.29 -6.24 13.99
N ILE A 150 21.56 -6.06 15.09
CA ILE A 150 21.42 -4.78 15.78
C ILE A 150 21.96 -4.87 17.21
N ASP A 151 22.37 -3.73 17.76
CA ASP A 151 22.52 -3.59 19.20
C ASP A 151 21.13 -3.61 19.85
N ILE A 152 20.72 -4.81 20.28
CA ILE A 152 19.40 -5.03 20.87
C ILE A 152 19.25 -4.29 22.20
N ASN A 153 20.33 -4.11 22.98
CA ASN A 153 20.28 -3.39 24.25
C ASN A 153 19.92 -1.92 24.03
N LYS A 154 20.53 -1.29 23.02
CA LYS A 154 20.15 0.06 22.60
C LYS A 154 18.70 0.15 22.13
N ALA A 155 18.25 -0.83 21.33
CA ALA A 155 16.87 -0.86 20.86
C ALA A 155 15.85 -0.98 22.01
N ILE A 156 16.14 -1.81 23.02
CA ILE A 156 15.29 -1.98 24.22
C ILE A 156 15.28 -0.71 25.07
N ASP A 157 16.42 -0.04 25.23
CA ASP A 157 16.48 1.25 25.92
C ASP A 157 15.59 2.30 25.23
N ASN A 158 15.62 2.35 23.90
CA ASN A 158 14.77 3.22 23.11
C ASN A 158 13.28 2.80 23.14
N LEU A 159 12.98 1.50 23.19
CA LEU A 159 11.61 1.01 23.40
C LEU A 159 11.02 1.55 24.71
N ASN A 160 11.81 1.53 25.78
CA ASN A 160 11.38 2.03 27.08
C ASN A 160 11.14 3.55 27.08
N ILE A 161 11.87 4.31 26.27
CA ILE A 161 11.63 5.76 26.08
C ILE A 161 10.37 5.98 25.25
N TYR A 162 10.24 5.23 24.15
CA TYR A 162 9.15 5.33 23.18
C TYR A 162 7.77 5.16 23.82
N LEU A 163 7.59 4.12 24.65
CA LEU A 163 6.28 3.74 25.18
C LEU A 163 5.72 4.68 26.26
N THR A 164 6.53 5.54 26.87
CA THR A 164 6.14 6.36 28.03
C THR A 164 5.58 5.50 29.19
N ASN A 165 5.03 6.13 30.24
CA ASN A 165 4.35 5.40 31.32
C ASN A 165 2.89 5.05 30.96
N ASP A 166 2.29 5.76 30.01
CA ASP A 166 0.88 5.64 29.60
C ASP A 166 0.78 5.82 28.07
N PRO A 167 1.15 4.78 27.29
CA PRO A 167 1.13 4.87 25.83
C PRO A 167 -0.31 5.07 25.31
N PRO A 168 -0.49 5.83 24.21
CA PRO A 168 -1.77 5.88 23.49
C PRO A 168 -2.32 4.48 23.18
N GLU A 169 -3.64 4.32 23.26
CA GLU A 169 -4.35 3.05 22.99
C GLU A 169 -3.94 2.43 21.64
N ASP A 170 -3.80 3.26 20.62
CA ASP A 170 -3.38 2.83 19.30
C ASP A 170 -2.00 2.15 19.31
N ILE A 171 -1.04 2.63 20.11
CA ILE A 171 0.28 1.97 20.22
C ILE A 171 0.11 0.57 20.79
N GLN A 172 -0.80 0.40 21.75
CA GLN A 172 -1.11 -0.91 22.31
C GLN A 172 -1.73 -1.82 21.24
N LYS A 173 -2.71 -1.34 20.47
CA LYS A 173 -3.30 -2.09 19.35
C LYS A 173 -2.22 -2.52 18.34
N GLY A 174 -1.35 -1.59 17.95
CA GLY A 174 -0.29 -1.85 16.97
C GLY A 174 0.78 -2.81 17.49
N LEU A 175 1.17 -2.74 18.76
CA LEU A 175 2.06 -3.75 19.34
C LEU A 175 1.40 -5.12 19.44
N ASN A 176 0.08 -5.17 19.64
CA ASN A 176 -0.67 -6.43 19.61
C ASN A 176 -0.66 -7.04 18.20
N LEU A 177 -0.78 -6.21 17.15
CA LEU A 177 -0.62 -6.64 15.74
C LEU A 177 0.82 -7.10 15.44
N ILE A 178 1.84 -6.42 15.97
CA ILE A 178 3.24 -6.83 15.80
C ILE A 178 3.52 -8.15 16.51
N LEU A 179 3.07 -8.32 17.76
CA LEU A 179 3.44 -9.48 18.58
C LEU A 179 2.55 -10.70 18.32
N MET A 180 1.29 -10.49 17.94
CA MET A 180 0.29 -11.54 17.79
C MET A 180 0.32 -12.57 18.94
N PRO A 181 0.13 -12.13 20.19
CA PRO A 181 0.45 -12.95 21.37
C PRO A 181 -0.33 -14.25 21.42
N GLU A 182 -1.61 -14.25 21.04
CA GLU A 182 -2.44 -15.47 21.03
C GLU A 182 -1.93 -16.50 20.01
N PHE A 183 -1.61 -16.04 18.79
CA PHE A 183 -1.05 -16.91 17.76
C PHE A 183 0.31 -17.47 18.19
N PHE A 184 1.20 -16.61 18.66
CA PHE A 184 2.55 -17.00 19.08
C PHE A 184 2.52 -17.99 20.25
N GLN A 185 1.66 -17.76 21.26
CA GLN A 185 1.51 -18.67 22.39
C GLN A 185 1.00 -20.05 21.95
N LYS A 186 -0.02 -20.08 21.07
CA LYS A 186 -0.53 -21.33 20.49
C LYS A 186 0.59 -22.11 19.79
N GLN A 187 1.42 -21.43 18.99
CA GLN A 187 2.51 -22.08 18.27
C GLN A 187 3.66 -22.55 19.20
N ILE A 188 4.02 -21.80 20.25
CA ILE A 188 5.01 -22.29 21.22
C ILE A 188 4.50 -23.49 22.00
N GLN A 189 3.23 -23.47 22.44
CA GLN A 189 2.62 -24.57 23.16
C GLN A 189 2.57 -25.83 22.27
N SER A 190 2.27 -25.67 20.98
CA SER A 190 2.20 -26.80 20.05
C SER A 190 3.54 -27.52 19.86
N GLN A 191 4.67 -26.79 19.92
CA GLN A 191 6.01 -27.40 19.86
C GLN A 191 6.33 -28.30 21.06
N GLN A 192 5.59 -28.18 22.18
CA GLN A 192 5.75 -29.05 23.35
C GLN A 192 4.86 -30.29 23.32
N ILE A 193 3.95 -30.39 22.34
CA ILE A 193 3.04 -31.53 22.22
C ILE A 193 3.81 -32.74 21.69
N GLU A 194 3.67 -33.87 22.36
CA GLU A 194 4.10 -35.17 21.84
C GLU A 194 2.89 -35.84 21.20
N ILE A 195 3.06 -36.29 19.95
CA ILE A 195 2.04 -37.00 19.18
C ILE A 195 2.50 -38.45 19.05
N SER A 196 1.68 -39.38 19.51
CA SER A 196 1.79 -40.82 19.34
C SER A 196 1.00 -41.22 18.10
N ILE A 197 1.62 -41.94 17.16
CA ILE A 197 0.94 -42.46 15.97
C ILE A 197 0.27 -43.81 16.31
N ASP A 198 -0.92 -43.76 16.93
CA ASP A 198 -1.73 -44.89 17.38
C ASP A 198 -3.16 -44.98 16.80
N GLY A 199 -3.69 -43.94 16.16
CA GLY A 199 -4.98 -43.86 15.49
C GLY A 199 -6.09 -43.24 16.33
N ILE A 200 -5.76 -42.54 17.44
CA ILE A 200 -6.73 -42.04 18.43
C ILE A 200 -6.67 -40.49 18.55
N ASN A 201 -7.84 -39.84 18.60
CA ASN A 201 -7.95 -38.37 18.59
C ASN A 201 -7.69 -37.68 19.96
N SER A 202 -7.05 -38.33 20.94
CA SER A 202 -6.92 -37.74 22.29
C SER A 202 -5.94 -36.57 22.37
N GLU A 203 -4.86 -36.62 21.59
CA GLU A 203 -3.75 -35.67 21.67
C GLU A 203 -3.95 -34.45 20.77
N TRP A 204 -4.63 -34.66 19.63
CA TRP A 204 -4.86 -33.67 18.58
C TRP A 204 -5.74 -32.50 19.01
N SER A 205 -6.57 -32.66 20.04
CA SER A 205 -7.36 -31.57 20.64
C SER A 205 -6.50 -30.41 21.17
N LEU A 206 -5.20 -30.64 21.39
CA LEU A 206 -4.24 -29.64 21.85
C LEU A 206 -3.52 -28.92 20.70
N VAL A 207 -3.61 -29.44 19.47
CA VAL A 207 -2.89 -28.89 18.29
C VAL A 207 -3.73 -27.78 17.64
N PRO A 208 -3.18 -26.56 17.47
CA PRO A 208 -3.97 -25.37 17.14
C PRO A 208 -4.31 -25.19 15.64
N ASN A 209 -3.83 -26.07 14.75
CA ASN A 209 -3.94 -25.92 13.29
C ASN A 209 -5.07 -26.78 12.70
N GLN A 210 -6.13 -26.96 13.48
CA GLN A 210 -7.31 -27.73 13.11
C GLN A 210 -8.12 -26.99 12.02
N VAL A 211 -8.61 -27.74 11.05
CA VAL A 211 -9.54 -27.29 10.02
C VAL A 211 -10.75 -28.22 10.04
N ILE A 212 -11.94 -27.64 9.89
CA ILE A 212 -13.23 -28.35 9.95
C ILE A 212 -13.84 -28.35 8.56
N ASP A 213 -14.43 -29.47 8.18
CA ASP A 213 -15.16 -29.63 6.91
C ASP A 213 -16.68 -29.69 7.08
N ILE A 214 -17.41 -29.60 5.97
CA ILE A 214 -18.87 -29.67 5.96
C ILE A 214 -19.33 -31.13 5.87
N ARG A 215 -19.91 -31.66 6.95
CA ARG A 215 -20.50 -33.02 6.93
C ARG A 215 -21.45 -33.25 5.74
N GLY A 216 -21.20 -34.32 5.00
CA GLY A 216 -22.02 -34.87 3.94
C GLY A 216 -21.79 -34.25 2.56
N ASP A 217 -20.69 -33.53 2.37
CA ASP A 217 -20.30 -32.93 1.09
C ASP A 217 -19.44 -33.84 0.20
N SER A 218 -18.99 -34.99 0.73
CA SER A 218 -18.35 -36.04 -0.06
C SER A 218 -19.24 -36.59 -1.19
N TYR A 219 -18.61 -36.91 -2.32
CA TYR A 219 -19.27 -37.50 -3.48
C TYR A 219 -19.91 -38.86 -3.13
N ASN A 220 -21.21 -39.02 -3.44
CA ASN A 220 -22.06 -40.16 -3.05
C ASN A 220 -22.36 -40.33 -1.54
N GLN A 221 -22.04 -39.34 -0.68
CA GLN A 221 -22.35 -39.35 0.76
C GLN A 221 -21.76 -40.57 1.52
N GLN A 222 -20.55 -40.99 1.15
CA GLN A 222 -19.87 -42.07 1.85
C GLN A 222 -19.26 -41.56 3.16
N GLN A 223 -19.88 -41.88 4.29
CA GLN A 223 -19.50 -41.34 5.61
C GLN A 223 -18.05 -41.65 6.04
N ASN A 224 -17.49 -42.78 5.59
CA ASN A 224 -16.11 -43.19 5.86
C ASN A 224 -15.07 -42.56 4.92
N MET A 225 -15.50 -41.67 4.04
CA MET A 225 -14.69 -40.87 3.11
C MET A 225 -14.91 -39.37 3.33
N ASP A 226 -16.08 -39.00 3.86
CA ASP A 226 -16.49 -37.66 4.28
C ASP A 226 -15.55 -37.15 5.37
N MET A 227 -14.59 -36.32 4.98
CA MET A 227 -13.72 -35.64 5.92
C MET A 227 -14.56 -34.70 6.77
N VAL A 228 -14.27 -34.62 8.07
CA VAL A 228 -14.94 -33.66 8.97
C VAL A 228 -13.93 -32.77 9.68
N GLU A 229 -12.68 -33.24 9.76
CA GLU A 229 -11.61 -32.55 10.45
C GLU A 229 -10.26 -32.97 9.87
N ALA A 230 -9.34 -32.01 9.76
CA ALA A 230 -7.93 -32.31 9.60
C ALA A 230 -7.08 -31.41 10.51
N ASN A 231 -5.93 -31.90 10.92
CA ASN A 231 -5.01 -31.15 11.76
C ASN A 231 -3.56 -31.48 11.40
N SER A 232 -2.63 -30.58 11.69
CA SER A 232 -1.21 -30.83 11.46
C SER A 232 -0.28 -30.05 12.39
N LEU A 233 0.88 -30.64 12.66
CA LEU A 233 1.92 -30.09 13.50
C LEU A 233 3.28 -30.30 12.83
N PHE A 234 4.02 -29.22 12.60
CA PHE A 234 5.38 -29.29 12.10
C PHE A 234 6.39 -29.07 13.23
N LYS A 235 7.29 -30.03 13.44
CA LYS A 235 8.42 -29.93 14.36
C LYS A 235 9.69 -29.61 13.58
N ALA A 236 10.07 -28.34 13.58
CA ALA A 236 11.13 -27.81 12.71
C ALA A 236 12.53 -28.32 13.07
N ASP A 237 12.77 -28.60 14.34
CA ASP A 237 14.03 -29.16 14.87
C ASP A 237 14.29 -30.60 14.41
N GLU A 238 13.22 -31.40 14.31
CA GLU A 238 13.28 -32.77 13.79
C GLU A 238 13.01 -32.86 12.28
N GLN A 239 12.49 -31.78 11.68
CA GLN A 239 11.93 -31.76 10.32
C GLN A 239 10.87 -32.85 10.10
N ASN A 240 10.04 -33.10 11.11
CA ASN A 240 8.92 -34.04 11.06
C ASN A 240 7.60 -33.29 10.95
N LEU A 241 6.74 -33.72 10.03
CA LEU A 241 5.37 -33.24 9.89
C LEU A 241 4.41 -34.32 10.40
N TYR A 242 3.62 -33.97 11.39
CA TYR A 242 2.54 -34.81 11.92
C TYR A 242 1.23 -34.34 11.28
N VAL A 243 0.42 -35.27 10.80
CA VAL A 243 -0.87 -34.99 10.17
C VAL A 243 -1.96 -35.90 10.73
N MET A 244 -3.18 -35.39 10.80
CA MET A 244 -4.38 -36.13 11.18
C MET A 244 -5.54 -35.80 10.25
N ILE A 245 -6.34 -36.81 9.93
CA ILE A 245 -7.62 -36.70 9.25
C ILE A 245 -8.67 -37.48 10.04
N ALA A 246 -9.77 -36.84 10.39
CA ALA A 246 -10.97 -37.48 10.93
C ALA A 246 -12.12 -37.38 9.92
N MET A 247 -12.98 -38.39 9.94
CA MET A 247 -14.11 -38.57 9.02
C MET A 247 -15.44 -38.65 9.78
N ASP A 248 -16.57 -38.58 9.08
CA ASP A 248 -17.91 -38.72 9.67
C ASP A 248 -18.13 -40.11 10.28
N ASP A 249 -17.57 -41.15 9.65
CA ASP A 249 -17.44 -42.51 10.18
C ASP A 249 -15.98 -43.00 10.09
N ALA A 250 -15.61 -44.02 10.87
CA ALA A 250 -14.21 -44.43 11.02
C ALA A 250 -13.52 -44.76 9.67
N PRO A 251 -12.26 -44.31 9.47
CA PRO A 251 -11.53 -44.54 8.23
C PRO A 251 -11.32 -46.03 7.92
N LEU A 252 -11.46 -46.39 6.66
CA LEU A 252 -11.06 -47.71 6.17
C LEU A 252 -9.56 -47.76 5.86
N THR A 253 -8.96 -48.95 5.91
CA THR A 253 -7.57 -49.15 5.51
C THR A 253 -7.36 -49.21 4.00
N ILE A 254 -8.41 -49.51 3.23
CA ILE A 254 -8.34 -49.74 1.77
C ILE A 254 -8.47 -48.47 0.91
N GLN A 255 -8.55 -47.30 1.54
CA GLN A 255 -8.74 -45.99 0.89
C GLN A 255 -7.41 -45.23 0.78
N TYR A 256 -7.37 -44.26 -0.13
CA TYR A 256 -6.19 -43.43 -0.36
C TYR A 256 -6.27 -42.17 0.49
N PHE A 257 -5.27 -41.93 1.31
CA PHE A 257 -5.02 -40.66 1.96
C PHE A 257 -3.91 -39.95 1.20
N SER A 258 -4.12 -38.69 0.84
CA SER A 258 -3.16 -37.90 0.08
C SER A 258 -2.92 -36.56 0.78
N PHE A 259 -1.67 -36.12 0.76
CA PHE A 259 -1.24 -34.85 1.31
C PHE A 259 -0.41 -34.12 0.26
N LEU A 260 -0.97 -33.07 -0.31
CA LEU A 260 -0.24 -32.17 -1.19
C LEU A 260 0.53 -31.17 -0.34
N ILE A 261 1.86 -31.20 -0.42
CA ILE A 261 2.78 -30.36 0.34
C ILE A 261 3.40 -29.34 -0.60
N ASP A 262 3.28 -28.09 -0.21
CA ASP A 262 3.88 -26.93 -0.86
C ASP A 262 4.84 -26.27 0.14
N PHE A 263 6.15 -26.36 -0.12
CA PHE A 263 7.20 -25.75 0.68
C PHE A 263 7.55 -24.33 0.21
N SER A 264 7.11 -23.92 -0.97
CA SER A 264 7.42 -22.63 -1.60
C SER A 264 6.37 -21.55 -1.29
N GLY A 265 5.17 -21.96 -0.90
CA GLY A 265 3.99 -21.14 -0.62
C GLY A 265 3.37 -20.50 -1.87
N ASP A 266 3.62 -21.04 -3.06
CA ASP A 266 3.13 -20.51 -4.34
C ASP A 266 1.91 -21.25 -4.89
N ASN A 267 1.33 -22.17 -4.11
CA ASN A 267 0.26 -23.09 -4.50
C ASN A 267 0.64 -24.06 -5.64
N ALA A 268 1.90 -24.11 -6.07
CA ALA A 268 2.43 -25.19 -6.89
C ALA A 268 2.92 -26.30 -5.95
N HIS A 269 2.03 -27.24 -5.64
CA HIS A 269 2.38 -28.38 -4.80
C HIS A 269 3.62 -29.09 -5.37
N GLU A 270 4.63 -29.26 -4.53
CA GLU A 270 5.94 -29.76 -4.94
C GLU A 270 6.02 -31.26 -4.68
N ILE A 271 5.44 -31.70 -3.55
CA ILE A 271 5.40 -33.09 -3.13
C ILE A 271 3.95 -33.52 -2.88
N GLU A 272 3.60 -34.72 -3.29
CA GLU A 272 2.39 -35.41 -2.83
C GLU A 272 2.81 -36.65 -2.04
N ILE A 273 2.34 -36.78 -0.80
CA ILE A 273 2.46 -38.02 -0.01
C ILE A 273 1.15 -38.79 -0.14
N VAL A 274 1.23 -40.05 -0.51
CA VAL A 274 0.06 -40.93 -0.70
C VAL A 274 0.20 -42.17 0.18
N VAL A 275 -0.82 -42.44 0.98
CA VAL A 275 -0.94 -43.62 1.83
C VAL A 275 -2.16 -44.42 1.40
N PHE A 276 -2.01 -45.73 1.22
CA PHE A 276 -3.11 -46.63 0.89
C PHE A 276 -2.85 -48.03 1.43
N GLY A 277 -3.91 -48.75 1.79
CA GLY A 277 -3.84 -50.17 2.11
C GLY A 277 -4.38 -51.07 1.00
N TRP A 278 -4.02 -52.35 1.05
CA TRP A 278 -4.55 -53.40 0.17
C TRP A 278 -5.31 -54.46 0.97
N GLU A 279 -6.02 -55.37 0.29
CA GLU A 279 -6.75 -56.48 0.90
C GLU A 279 -5.88 -57.41 1.77
N ASP A 280 -4.55 -57.33 1.64
CA ASP A 280 -3.59 -58.10 2.44
C ASP A 280 -3.35 -57.50 3.84
N GLY A 281 -3.98 -56.35 4.14
CA GLY A 281 -3.88 -55.66 5.42
C GLY A 281 -2.61 -54.85 5.61
N ASN A 282 -1.74 -54.74 4.60
CA ASN A 282 -0.55 -53.91 4.67
C ASN A 282 -0.85 -52.47 4.23
N ILE A 283 -0.24 -51.50 4.93
CA ILE A 283 -0.24 -50.09 4.56
C ILE A 283 1.00 -49.79 3.72
N TYR A 284 0.79 -49.07 2.63
CA TYR A 284 1.83 -48.66 1.70
C TYR A 284 1.89 -47.15 1.61
N CYS A 285 3.10 -46.60 1.69
CA CYS A 285 3.34 -45.17 1.58
C CYS A 285 4.18 -44.89 0.32
N ARG A 286 3.79 -43.88 -0.44
CA ARG A 286 4.50 -43.41 -1.63
C ARG A 286 4.56 -41.89 -1.64
N TYR A 287 5.47 -41.35 -2.44
CA TYR A 287 5.46 -39.94 -2.78
C TYR A 287 5.55 -39.70 -4.29
N ASN A 288 5.03 -38.55 -4.71
CA ASN A 288 5.30 -37.93 -6.00
C ASN A 288 6.07 -36.64 -5.74
N ASP A 289 7.09 -36.38 -6.56
CA ASP A 289 7.87 -35.15 -6.58
C ASP A 289 7.69 -34.54 -7.96
N PHE A 290 6.86 -33.50 -8.00
CA PHE A 290 6.44 -32.85 -9.22
C PHE A 290 7.54 -31.98 -9.81
N ILE A 291 8.43 -31.42 -8.97
CA ILE A 291 9.59 -30.62 -9.40
C ILE A 291 10.53 -31.48 -10.24
N HIS A 292 10.86 -32.67 -9.76
CA HIS A 292 11.83 -33.55 -10.40
C HIS A 292 11.18 -34.59 -11.34
N GLY A 293 9.85 -34.58 -11.49
CA GLY A 293 9.10 -35.52 -12.31
C GLY A 293 9.23 -36.98 -11.83
N LEU A 294 9.33 -37.20 -10.52
CA LEU A 294 9.41 -38.52 -9.92
C LEU A 294 8.03 -38.93 -9.40
N TYR A 295 7.54 -40.10 -9.83
CA TYR A 295 6.19 -40.56 -9.46
C TYR A 295 6.24 -41.93 -8.80
N ASN A 296 5.30 -42.17 -7.88
CA ASN A 296 5.08 -43.46 -7.20
C ASN A 296 6.32 -44.02 -6.49
N ARG A 297 7.13 -43.15 -5.89
CA ARG A 297 8.34 -43.57 -5.20
C ARG A 297 7.98 -44.13 -3.82
N PRO A 298 8.45 -45.33 -3.44
CA PRO A 298 8.18 -45.88 -2.11
C PRO A 298 8.80 -44.99 -1.03
N PHE A 299 8.10 -44.84 0.07
CA PHE A 299 8.46 -43.98 1.19
C PHE A 299 8.25 -44.70 2.51
N HIS A 300 9.05 -44.38 3.53
CA HIS A 300 8.87 -44.92 4.88
C HIS A 300 8.50 -43.80 5.85
N MET A 301 7.41 -44.03 6.56
CA MET A 301 6.85 -43.14 7.57
C MET A 301 6.07 -43.95 8.61
N GLU A 302 5.80 -43.34 9.76
CA GLU A 302 4.93 -43.91 10.78
C GLU A 302 3.48 -43.51 10.44
N VAL A 303 2.56 -44.46 10.46
CA VAL A 303 1.14 -44.25 10.13
C VAL A 303 0.26 -45.20 10.95
N SER A 304 -0.88 -44.69 11.43
CA SER A 304 -1.93 -45.49 12.06
C SER A 304 -3.30 -45.08 11.54
N ILE A 305 -4.20 -46.06 11.46
CA ILE A 305 -5.58 -45.90 11.01
C ILE A 305 -6.46 -46.71 11.96
N ASP A 306 -7.21 -46.02 12.83
CA ASP A 306 -8.21 -46.62 13.74
C ASP A 306 -9.46 -45.74 13.82
N GLU A 307 -9.63 -44.92 14.88
CA GLU A 307 -10.70 -43.93 14.96
C GLU A 307 -10.47 -42.76 13.99
N ILE A 308 -9.19 -42.44 13.77
CA ILE A 308 -8.71 -41.42 12.85
C ILE A 308 -7.55 -41.96 12.00
N PHE A 309 -7.23 -41.25 10.93
CA PHE A 309 -5.95 -41.42 10.23
C PHE A 309 -4.94 -40.46 10.85
N GLU A 310 -3.75 -40.96 11.16
CA GLU A 310 -2.63 -40.09 11.49
C GLU A 310 -1.29 -40.62 11.00
N ALA A 311 -0.37 -39.69 10.80
CA ALA A 311 0.91 -39.98 10.19
C ALA A 311 2.01 -39.03 10.66
N LYS A 312 3.23 -39.54 10.73
CA LYS A 312 4.46 -38.77 10.92
C LYS A 312 5.33 -38.88 9.68
N ILE A 313 5.38 -37.79 8.93
CA ILE A 313 6.08 -37.64 7.66
C ILE A 313 7.46 -37.02 7.93
N PRO A 314 8.56 -37.77 7.72
CA PRO A 314 9.93 -37.24 7.82
C PRO A 314 10.27 -36.34 6.62
N LEU A 315 10.02 -35.03 6.74
CA LEU A 315 10.21 -34.09 5.64
C LEU A 315 11.68 -33.83 5.28
N TYR A 316 12.63 -34.12 6.19
CA TYR A 316 14.07 -34.04 5.89
C TYR A 316 14.50 -34.86 4.66
N GLN A 317 13.67 -35.81 4.21
CA GLN A 317 13.92 -36.60 3.00
C GLN A 317 13.65 -35.84 1.70
N PHE A 318 12.83 -34.79 1.76
CA PHE A 318 12.43 -33.96 0.62
C PHE A 318 13.06 -32.57 0.69
N ILE A 319 13.38 -32.11 1.90
CA ILE A 319 13.98 -30.81 2.16
C ILE A 319 15.50 -30.94 2.02
N GLU A 320 16.11 -30.22 1.07
CA GLU A 320 17.54 -29.94 1.16
C GLU A 320 17.79 -29.14 2.45
N SER A 321 18.76 -29.56 3.26
CA SER A 321 19.00 -29.14 4.66
C SER A 321 19.21 -27.63 4.90
N GLN A 322 19.05 -26.78 3.88
CA GLN A 322 19.22 -25.33 3.93
C GLN A 322 18.06 -24.50 3.32
N LYS A 323 16.97 -25.09 2.80
CA LYS A 323 16.00 -24.34 1.98
C LYS A 323 14.51 -24.48 2.35
N LEU A 324 14.17 -24.76 3.60
CA LEU A 324 12.78 -24.51 4.02
C LEU A 324 12.50 -23.01 4.03
N LYS A 325 11.50 -22.57 3.25
CA LYS A 325 10.96 -21.20 3.37
C LYS A 325 10.27 -21.02 4.74
N SER A 326 9.77 -19.82 5.01
CA SER A 326 9.15 -19.47 6.30
C SER A 326 7.87 -20.27 6.65
N ARG A 327 7.31 -21.04 5.71
CA ARG A 327 6.05 -21.77 5.85
C ARG A 327 6.04 -23.06 5.04
N ILE A 328 5.24 -24.02 5.52
CA ILE A 328 4.81 -25.21 4.77
C ILE A 328 3.30 -25.13 4.66
N SER A 329 2.76 -25.56 3.53
CA SER A 329 1.34 -25.64 3.36
C SER A 329 0.89 -26.99 2.84
N LEU A 330 -0.29 -27.41 3.28
CA LEU A 330 -0.78 -28.77 3.16
C LEU A 330 -2.23 -28.76 2.67
N ILE A 331 -2.55 -29.58 1.69
CA ILE A 331 -3.95 -29.93 1.37
C ILE A 331 -4.13 -31.42 1.69
N PRO A 332 -4.79 -31.75 2.81
CA PRO A 332 -5.23 -33.10 3.12
C PRO A 332 -6.37 -33.53 2.20
N ARG A 333 -6.31 -34.76 1.71
CA ARG A 333 -7.27 -35.32 0.75
C ARG A 333 -7.54 -36.78 1.06
N THR A 334 -8.75 -37.22 0.74
CA THR A 334 -9.09 -38.63 0.64
C THR A 334 -9.54 -38.96 -0.78
N ILE A 335 -9.16 -40.13 -1.28
CA ILE A 335 -9.51 -40.59 -2.62
C ILE A 335 -10.00 -42.04 -2.53
N ASP A 336 -11.08 -42.35 -3.24
CA ASP A 336 -11.62 -43.71 -3.25
C ASP A 336 -10.67 -44.70 -3.95
N ILE A 337 -10.88 -45.99 -3.71
CA ILE A 337 -10.02 -47.05 -4.25
C ILE A 337 -9.97 -47.08 -5.79
N ASN A 338 -10.98 -46.51 -6.47
CA ASN A 338 -11.02 -46.44 -7.93
C ASN A 338 -10.40 -45.17 -8.51
N LEU A 339 -9.94 -44.23 -7.66
CA LEU A 339 -9.40 -42.93 -8.05
C LEU A 339 -10.39 -42.08 -8.86
N ILE A 340 -11.69 -42.19 -8.56
CA ILE A 340 -12.78 -41.50 -9.25
C ILE A 340 -13.28 -40.32 -8.42
N THR A 341 -13.33 -40.48 -7.10
CA THR A 341 -13.97 -39.52 -6.19
C THR A 341 -12.98 -39.07 -5.13
N GLU A 342 -12.85 -37.77 -4.96
CA GLU A 342 -11.99 -37.15 -3.95
C GLU A 342 -12.83 -36.28 -3.01
N ASP A 343 -12.32 -36.14 -1.79
CA ASP A 343 -12.80 -35.21 -0.77
C ASP A 343 -11.61 -34.48 -0.16
N ASN A 344 -11.73 -33.17 0.07
CA ASN A 344 -10.62 -32.30 0.42
C ASN A 344 -11.07 -31.24 1.43
N VAL A 345 -10.34 -31.14 2.55
CA VAL A 345 -10.50 -30.04 3.51
C VAL A 345 -9.77 -28.76 3.06
N PRO A 346 -10.12 -27.60 3.64
CA PRO A 346 -9.36 -26.37 3.39
C PRO A 346 -7.86 -26.51 3.75
N LYS A 347 -7.04 -25.73 3.05
CA LYS A 347 -5.57 -25.75 3.16
C LYS A 347 -5.10 -25.44 4.59
N ILE A 348 -4.15 -26.22 5.10
CA ILE A 348 -3.46 -25.96 6.38
C ILE A 348 -2.16 -25.21 6.13
N LEU A 349 -1.91 -24.14 6.89
CA LEU A 349 -0.69 -23.34 6.86
C LEU A 349 0.11 -23.51 8.14
N LEU A 350 1.37 -23.96 8.01
CA LEU A 350 2.26 -24.23 9.14
C LEU A 350 3.48 -23.30 9.11
N PRO A 351 3.72 -22.48 10.15
CA PRO A 351 4.93 -21.67 10.22
C PRO A 351 6.14 -22.58 10.47
N VAL A 352 7.17 -22.47 9.63
CA VAL A 352 8.46 -23.16 9.80
C VAL A 352 9.33 -22.45 10.84
N SER A 353 9.14 -21.14 10.97
CA SER A 353 9.91 -20.28 11.87
C SER A 353 9.02 -19.29 12.60
N LEU A 354 9.25 -19.16 13.91
CA LEU A 354 8.66 -18.11 14.74
C LEU A 354 9.48 -16.80 14.69
N LYS A 355 10.31 -16.62 13.66
CA LYS A 355 10.96 -15.33 13.38
C LYS A 355 9.88 -14.28 13.12
N ASN A 356 9.87 -13.24 13.94
CA ASN A 356 8.93 -12.14 13.80
C ASN A 356 9.57 -10.98 13.02
N HIS A 357 9.27 -10.88 11.72
CA HIS A 357 9.77 -9.82 10.84
C HIS A 357 9.22 -8.43 11.20
N ALA A 358 7.97 -8.32 11.67
CA ALA A 358 7.40 -7.06 12.14
C ALA A 358 8.16 -6.54 13.39
N LEU A 359 8.40 -7.41 14.37
CA LEU A 359 9.18 -7.07 15.57
C LEU A 359 10.62 -6.71 15.21
N MET A 360 11.25 -7.40 14.25
CA MET A 360 12.59 -7.05 13.78
C MET A 360 12.67 -5.65 13.20
N LEU A 361 11.74 -5.28 12.32
CA LEU A 361 11.68 -3.92 11.74
C LEU A 361 11.44 -2.87 12.81
N PHE A 362 10.54 -3.13 13.75
CA PHE A 362 10.26 -2.24 14.89
C PHE A 362 11.51 -2.01 15.75
N MET A 363 12.20 -3.09 16.15
CA MET A 363 13.44 -2.99 16.92
C MET A 363 14.57 -2.34 16.12
N TYR A 364 14.62 -2.53 14.81
CA TYR A 364 15.59 -1.87 13.93
C TYR A 364 15.37 -0.35 13.87
N LEU A 365 14.14 0.12 13.71
CA LEU A 365 13.79 1.54 13.76
C LEU A 365 14.20 2.16 15.10
N LEU A 366 13.85 1.49 16.21
CA LEU A 366 14.26 1.94 17.55
C LEU A 366 15.79 1.98 17.70
N TYR A 367 16.52 0.95 17.25
CA TYR A 367 17.98 0.94 17.23
C TYR A 367 18.57 2.14 16.46
N LYS A 368 17.93 2.54 15.36
CA LYS A 368 18.32 3.69 14.53
C LYS A 368 17.79 5.04 15.03
N ASN A 369 17.15 5.08 16.21
CA ASN A 369 16.53 6.27 16.78
C ASN A 369 15.42 6.86 15.87
N LYS A 370 14.70 6.02 15.12
CA LYS A 370 13.59 6.41 14.25
C LYS A 370 12.26 6.26 14.98
N TYR A 371 12.08 7.10 15.99
CA TYR A 371 10.85 7.18 16.76
C TYR A 371 10.65 8.60 17.31
N ILE A 372 9.39 8.99 17.43
CA ILE A 372 8.95 10.14 18.21
C ILE A 372 8.17 9.58 19.38
N GLN A 373 8.46 10.04 20.59
CA GLN A 373 7.80 9.56 21.80
C GLN A 373 6.28 9.76 21.71
N GLY A 374 5.51 8.69 21.89
CA GLY A 374 4.05 8.69 21.76
C GLY A 374 3.50 8.71 20.33
N ASP A 375 4.34 8.77 19.29
CA ASP A 375 3.87 8.70 17.90
C ASP A 375 3.80 7.27 17.39
N ILE A 376 2.69 6.88 16.77
CA ILE A 376 2.50 5.51 16.30
C ILE A 376 3.15 5.20 14.94
N MET A 377 3.76 6.17 14.24
CA MET A 377 4.34 5.94 12.91
C MET A 377 5.42 4.84 12.90
N THR A 378 6.24 4.75 13.95
CA THR A 378 7.26 3.68 14.09
C THR A 378 6.63 2.28 14.10
N VAL A 379 5.47 2.12 14.76
CA VAL A 379 4.71 0.87 14.79
C VAL A 379 4.03 0.61 13.44
N ALA A 380 3.40 1.64 12.87
CA ALA A 380 2.73 1.54 11.58
C ALA A 380 3.68 1.12 10.44
N MET A 381 4.91 1.67 10.39
CA MET A 381 5.92 1.28 9.41
C MET A 381 6.39 -0.16 9.57
N ALA A 382 6.59 -0.61 10.82
CA ALA A 382 6.96 -1.98 11.09
C ALA A 382 5.88 -2.98 10.65
N ILE A 383 4.61 -2.63 10.83
CA ILE A 383 3.46 -3.40 10.34
C ILE A 383 3.37 -3.33 8.82
N ALA A 384 3.56 -2.18 8.20
CA ALA A 384 3.41 -2.03 6.75
C ALA A 384 4.44 -2.83 5.94
N ASP A 385 5.70 -2.85 6.38
CA ASP A 385 6.80 -3.46 5.63
C ASP A 385 7.13 -4.91 6.04
N ASN A 386 6.44 -5.45 7.06
CA ASN A 386 6.77 -6.77 7.62
C ASN A 386 6.74 -7.89 6.58
N PHE A 387 5.77 -7.84 5.66
CA PHE A 387 5.55 -8.88 4.68
C PHE A 387 6.63 -8.89 3.60
N ILE A 388 6.95 -7.74 2.99
CA ILE A 388 8.03 -7.63 2.00
C ILE A 388 9.39 -8.01 2.62
N HIS A 389 9.57 -7.71 3.90
CA HIS A 389 10.76 -8.11 4.67
C HIS A 389 10.81 -9.63 4.91
N ALA A 390 9.66 -10.30 5.06
CA ALA A 390 9.58 -11.74 5.29
C ALA A 390 9.83 -12.60 4.04
N ILE A 391 9.45 -12.11 2.86
CA ILE A 391 9.61 -12.85 1.59
C ILE A 391 10.94 -12.56 0.87
N SER A 392 11.78 -11.69 1.43
CA SER A 392 13.03 -11.19 0.84
C SER A 392 14.24 -12.09 1.11
N ASN A 393 15.18 -12.13 0.16
CA ASN A 393 16.53 -12.60 0.49
C ASN A 393 17.25 -11.62 1.41
N GLU A 394 18.38 -12.03 1.97
CA GLU A 394 19.13 -11.22 2.92
C GLU A 394 19.52 -9.84 2.35
N LYS A 395 20.00 -9.78 1.10
CA LYS A 395 20.40 -8.50 0.47
C LYS A 395 19.24 -7.52 0.37
N THR A 396 18.06 -7.99 -0.05
CA THR A 396 16.84 -7.18 -0.14
C THR A 396 16.31 -6.80 1.25
N MET A 397 16.36 -7.74 2.21
CA MET A 397 15.98 -7.50 3.60
C MET A 397 16.77 -6.32 4.19
N ARG A 398 18.09 -6.27 3.97
CA ARG A 398 18.94 -5.13 4.37
C ARG A 398 18.58 -3.82 3.65
N ALA A 399 18.13 -3.88 2.40
CA ALA A 399 17.67 -2.70 1.69
C ALA A 399 16.38 -2.15 2.30
N ILE A 400 15.41 -3.02 2.62
CA ILE A 400 14.17 -2.66 3.32
C ILE A 400 14.46 -2.01 4.67
N GLU A 401 15.35 -2.61 5.48
CA GLU A 401 15.80 -2.04 6.76
C GLU A 401 16.41 -0.63 6.60
N ARG A 402 17.14 -0.34 5.52
CA ARG A 402 17.65 1.01 5.27
C ARG A 402 16.55 1.97 4.82
N ASP A 403 15.69 1.53 3.92
CA ASP A 403 14.68 2.39 3.33
C ASP A 403 13.55 2.71 4.31
N ILE A 404 13.19 1.82 5.24
CA ILE A 404 12.22 2.14 6.30
C ILE A 404 12.72 3.29 7.20
N CYS A 405 14.04 3.42 7.40
CA CYS A 405 14.62 4.57 8.09
C CYS A 405 14.53 5.86 7.26
N LYS A 406 14.76 5.78 5.94
CA LYS A 406 14.58 6.92 5.04
C LYS A 406 13.10 7.31 4.95
N HIS A 407 12.19 6.34 5.02
CA HIS A 407 10.75 6.58 5.03
C HIS A 407 10.34 7.33 6.30
N PHE A 408 10.93 6.99 7.45
CA PHE A 408 10.77 7.77 8.68
C PHE A 408 11.30 9.21 8.53
N ASP A 409 12.46 9.39 7.91
CA ASP A 409 12.98 10.74 7.60
C ASP A 409 12.04 11.52 6.67
N PHE A 410 11.42 10.85 5.71
CA PHE A 410 10.41 11.44 4.83
C PHE A 410 9.14 11.82 5.61
N TYR A 411 8.68 10.98 6.54
CA TYR A 411 7.56 11.27 7.43
C TYR A 411 7.81 12.54 8.27
N GLU A 412 9.00 12.68 8.87
CA GLU A 412 9.37 13.90 9.61
C GLU A 412 9.41 15.13 8.69
N LYS A 413 9.91 14.97 7.45
CA LYS A 413 9.89 16.04 6.46
C LYS A 413 8.47 16.47 6.10
N VAL A 414 7.58 15.53 5.81
CA VAL A 414 6.19 15.81 5.42
C VAL A 414 5.44 16.47 6.57
N THR A 415 5.52 15.94 7.79
CA THR A 415 4.83 16.54 8.95
C THR A 415 5.37 17.92 9.31
N SER A 416 6.69 18.14 9.20
CA SER A 416 7.28 19.46 9.38
C SER A 416 6.82 20.46 8.32
N TRP A 417 6.67 19.99 7.07
CA TRP A 417 6.15 20.79 5.97
C TRP A 417 4.67 21.15 6.15
N GLN A 418 3.80 20.17 6.49
CA GLN A 418 2.38 20.42 6.79
C GLN A 418 2.24 21.48 7.90
N GLN A 419 3.10 21.41 8.92
CA GLN A 419 3.13 22.41 9.98
C GLN A 419 3.66 23.78 9.53
N SER A 420 4.65 23.84 8.64
CA SER A 420 5.24 25.10 8.19
C SER A 420 4.37 25.87 7.19
N GLU A 421 3.63 25.17 6.34
CA GLU A 421 2.69 25.79 5.39
C GLU A 421 1.34 26.10 6.06
N GLY A 422 1.15 25.73 7.33
CA GLY A 422 -0.11 25.97 8.05
C GLY A 422 -1.28 25.13 7.53
N LEU A 423 -1.03 23.88 7.15
CA LEU A 423 -2.10 22.97 6.72
C LEU A 423 -2.92 22.52 7.93
N ASN A 424 -4.24 22.45 7.77
CA ASN A 424 -5.16 22.07 8.83
C ASN A 424 -5.13 20.57 9.11
N PHE A 425 -4.76 19.77 8.11
CA PHE A 425 -4.61 18.33 8.21
C PHE A 425 -3.15 17.93 8.43
N LYS A 426 -2.90 17.06 9.40
CA LYS A 426 -1.54 16.60 9.74
C LYS A 426 -1.50 15.09 9.85
N LEU A 427 -0.59 14.48 9.09
CA LEU A 427 -0.37 13.03 9.12
C LEU A 427 -0.04 12.54 10.53
N LYS A 428 0.64 13.38 11.33
CA LYS A 428 1.01 13.08 12.72
C LYS A 428 -0.20 12.71 13.58
N ASP A 429 -1.34 13.34 13.32
CA ASP A 429 -2.54 13.26 14.17
C ASP A 429 -3.49 12.12 13.76
N THR A 430 -3.04 11.24 12.85
CA THR A 430 -3.82 10.11 12.37
C THR A 430 -3.65 8.85 13.23
N ASN A 431 -4.72 8.05 13.27
CA ASN A 431 -4.78 6.76 13.98
C ASN A 431 -3.92 5.68 13.29
N LEU A 432 -3.80 4.52 13.94
CA LEU A 432 -3.00 3.39 13.46
C LEU A 432 -3.28 2.98 12.00
N ILE A 433 -4.54 2.68 11.67
CA ILE A 433 -4.90 2.12 10.35
C ILE A 433 -4.53 3.09 9.21
N PRO A 434 -4.93 4.38 9.23
CA PRO A 434 -4.47 5.34 8.22
C PRO A 434 -2.93 5.44 8.13
N LYS A 435 -2.20 5.43 9.24
CA LYS A 435 -0.72 5.44 9.18
C LYS A 435 -0.14 4.18 8.53
N ILE A 436 -0.75 3.01 8.72
CA ILE A 436 -0.32 1.79 8.02
C ILE A 436 -0.51 1.95 6.50
N PHE A 437 -1.66 2.47 6.05
CA PHE A 437 -1.93 2.68 4.63
C PHE A 437 -1.02 3.75 4.01
N TRP A 438 -0.64 4.78 4.78
CA TRP A 438 0.37 5.74 4.36
C TRP A 438 1.76 5.09 4.26
N ALA A 439 2.12 4.26 5.25
CA ALA A 439 3.43 3.62 5.34
C ALA A 439 3.63 2.43 4.38
N ASP A 440 2.55 1.79 3.92
CA ASP A 440 2.59 0.65 2.99
C ASP A 440 3.22 1.04 1.67
N ARG A 441 4.27 0.32 1.26
CA ARG A 441 5.04 0.59 0.03
C ARG A 441 4.78 -0.42 -1.08
N CYS A 442 3.93 -1.40 -0.85
CA CYS A 442 3.75 -2.54 -1.75
C CYS A 442 2.28 -2.79 -2.14
N GLY A 443 1.36 -2.33 -1.29
CA GLY A 443 -0.08 -2.58 -1.30
C GLY A 443 -0.72 -3.10 -2.58
N LYS A 444 -1.19 -2.19 -3.44
CA LYS A 444 -2.01 -2.53 -4.63
C LYS A 444 -1.28 -3.38 -5.66
N TYR A 445 0.05 -3.35 -5.68
CA TYR A 445 0.88 -3.81 -6.80
C TYR A 445 1.58 -5.12 -6.52
N PHE A 446 1.24 -5.79 -5.41
CA PHE A 446 1.81 -7.09 -5.11
C PHE A 446 1.56 -8.11 -6.23
N TYR A 447 0.47 -7.96 -7.02
CA TYR A 447 0.30 -8.73 -8.24
C TYR A 447 1.49 -8.59 -9.19
N TYR A 448 1.97 -7.38 -9.47
CA TYR A 448 3.11 -7.15 -10.36
C TYR A 448 4.42 -7.62 -9.77
N VAL A 449 4.58 -7.48 -8.45
CA VAL A 449 5.69 -8.14 -7.74
C VAL A 449 5.60 -9.64 -8.04
N SER A 450 4.47 -10.30 -7.76
CA SER A 450 4.28 -11.74 -7.96
C SER A 450 4.43 -12.21 -9.42
N ASP A 451 3.95 -11.41 -10.38
CA ASP A 451 3.92 -11.66 -11.82
C ASP A 451 5.31 -11.43 -12.48
N VAL A 452 6.22 -10.67 -11.85
CA VAL A 452 7.63 -10.58 -12.29
C VAL A 452 8.52 -11.48 -11.47
N THR A 453 8.20 -11.66 -10.19
CA THR A 453 8.98 -12.56 -9.36
C THR A 453 8.81 -13.98 -9.80
N ASP A 454 7.66 -14.37 -10.39
CA ASP A 454 7.26 -15.76 -10.57
C ASP A 454 7.75 -16.56 -9.36
N PHE A 455 7.04 -16.53 -8.23
CA PHE A 455 7.53 -17.13 -6.99
C PHE A 455 7.93 -18.62 -7.13
N SER A 456 7.52 -19.27 -8.23
CA SER A 456 7.97 -20.60 -8.65
C SER A 456 9.40 -20.62 -9.27
N GLN A 457 9.87 -19.51 -9.84
CA GLN A 457 11.21 -19.32 -10.43
C GLN A 457 12.19 -18.52 -9.54
N LEU A 458 11.72 -17.56 -8.73
CA LEU A 458 12.56 -16.84 -7.77
C LEU A 458 12.26 -17.30 -6.34
N GLU A 459 13.27 -17.90 -5.70
CA GLU A 459 13.19 -18.41 -4.31
C GLU A 459 12.76 -17.33 -3.29
N SER A 460 12.96 -16.03 -3.58
CA SER A 460 12.70 -14.88 -2.70
C SER A 460 12.64 -13.53 -3.45
N LEU A 461 12.07 -12.49 -2.83
CA LEU A 461 12.08 -11.13 -3.36
C LEU A 461 13.52 -10.60 -3.48
N THR A 462 13.94 -10.34 -4.72
CA THR A 462 15.30 -9.90 -5.05
C THR A 462 15.40 -8.38 -5.10
N LEU A 463 16.62 -7.87 -4.90
CA LEU A 463 16.86 -6.42 -4.86
C LEU A 463 16.43 -5.69 -6.15
N PRO A 464 16.69 -6.21 -7.38
CA PRO A 464 16.22 -5.55 -8.60
C PRO A 464 14.69 -5.45 -8.70
N VAL A 465 13.97 -6.48 -8.24
CA VAL A 465 12.50 -6.45 -8.22
C VAL A 465 12.00 -5.47 -7.16
N TYR A 466 12.55 -5.52 -5.94
CA TYR A 466 12.22 -4.60 -4.87
C TYR A 466 12.39 -3.13 -5.31
N ASN A 467 13.54 -2.79 -5.90
CA ASN A 467 13.82 -1.43 -6.36
C ASN A 467 12.87 -0.94 -7.46
N GLU A 468 12.27 -1.85 -8.23
CA GLU A 468 11.35 -1.48 -9.31
C GLU A 468 9.90 -1.41 -8.87
N PHE A 469 9.42 -2.43 -8.14
CA PHE A 469 7.99 -2.65 -7.91
C PHE A 469 7.51 -2.24 -6.51
N VAL A 470 8.43 -2.00 -5.56
CA VAL A 470 8.10 -1.44 -4.25
C VAL A 470 8.35 0.06 -4.29
N ASP A 471 7.41 0.85 -3.77
CA ASP A 471 7.46 2.31 -3.77
C ASP A 471 8.79 2.80 -3.17
N GLY A 472 9.62 3.40 -4.02
CA GLY A 472 10.93 3.90 -3.66
C GLY A 472 10.82 5.16 -2.81
N ILE A 473 11.70 5.31 -1.82
CA ILE A 473 11.69 6.53 -1.01
C ILE A 473 12.09 7.75 -1.86
N ASP A 474 13.04 7.59 -2.78
CA ASP A 474 13.40 8.66 -3.72
C ASP A 474 12.22 9.06 -4.63
N THR A 475 11.35 8.10 -4.97
CA THR A 475 10.09 8.35 -5.68
C THR A 475 9.12 9.19 -4.84
N MET A 476 9.00 8.90 -3.54
CA MET A 476 8.20 9.74 -2.62
C MET A 476 8.72 11.17 -2.54
N TYR A 477 10.05 11.36 -2.45
CA TYR A 477 10.67 12.69 -2.48
C TYR A 477 10.39 13.42 -3.80
N ALA A 478 10.46 12.72 -4.94
CA ALA A 478 10.18 13.33 -6.23
C ALA A 478 8.71 13.76 -6.38
N LEU A 479 7.76 12.95 -5.89
CA LEU A 479 6.34 13.32 -5.86
C LEU A 479 6.07 14.49 -4.91
N PHE A 480 6.77 14.54 -3.77
CA PHE A 480 6.71 15.68 -2.86
C PHE A 480 7.18 16.97 -3.55
N ASP A 481 8.28 16.90 -4.30
CA ASP A 481 8.75 18.06 -5.08
C ASP A 481 7.75 18.45 -6.17
N ILE A 482 7.04 17.50 -6.80
CA ILE A 482 5.96 17.77 -7.75
C ILE A 482 4.81 18.53 -7.07
N ILE A 483 4.39 18.13 -5.87
CA ILE A 483 3.36 18.85 -5.10
C ILE A 483 3.77 20.29 -4.88
N LYS A 484 5.00 20.53 -4.41
CA LYS A 484 5.49 21.88 -4.11
C LYS A 484 5.67 22.73 -5.36
N ASN A 485 6.23 22.16 -6.42
CA ASN A 485 6.52 22.90 -7.66
C ASN A 485 5.26 23.26 -8.47
N ASN A 486 4.15 22.55 -8.25
CA ASN A 486 2.88 22.78 -8.94
C ASN A 486 1.77 23.30 -8.00
N ASP A 487 2.11 23.66 -6.76
CA ASP A 487 1.19 24.19 -5.75
C ASP A 487 -0.06 23.31 -5.52
N LEU A 488 0.16 21.98 -5.43
CA LEU A 488 -0.91 20.97 -5.34
C LEU A 488 -1.42 20.75 -3.90
N TYR A 489 -1.39 21.80 -3.08
CA TYR A 489 -1.83 21.75 -1.69
C TYR A 489 -2.63 23.02 -1.35
N ASP A 490 -3.37 22.94 -0.26
CA ASP A 490 -4.22 23.99 0.28
C ASP A 490 -4.39 23.74 1.78
N PRO A 491 -4.61 24.76 2.64
CA PRO A 491 -4.91 24.54 4.05
C PRO A 491 -6.05 23.53 4.28
N ALA A 492 -7.08 23.53 3.43
CA ALA A 492 -8.16 22.55 3.48
C ALA A 492 -7.85 21.29 2.65
N ILE A 493 -8.13 20.13 3.23
CA ILE A 493 -7.72 18.83 2.65
C ILE A 493 -8.45 18.51 1.34
N ASN A 494 -9.74 18.84 1.23
CA ASN A 494 -10.55 18.60 0.05
C ASN A 494 -10.02 19.34 -1.19
N PHE A 495 -9.52 20.57 -1.03
CA PHE A 495 -8.90 21.31 -2.13
C PHE A 495 -7.54 20.75 -2.50
N SER A 496 -6.73 20.29 -1.53
CA SER A 496 -5.50 19.55 -1.82
C SER A 496 -5.80 18.30 -2.68
N ILE A 497 -6.83 17.53 -2.30
CA ILE A 497 -7.27 16.35 -3.05
C ILE A 497 -7.73 16.73 -4.47
N ALA A 498 -8.58 17.76 -4.60
CA ALA A 498 -9.08 18.22 -5.90
C ALA A 498 -7.93 18.69 -6.83
N LYS A 499 -6.95 19.43 -6.29
CA LYS A 499 -5.76 19.86 -7.03
C LYS A 499 -4.93 18.66 -7.50
N ILE A 500 -4.72 17.66 -6.65
CA ILE A 500 -3.98 16.43 -7.00
C ILE A 500 -4.73 15.64 -8.09
N GLU A 501 -6.02 15.37 -7.91
CA GLU A 501 -6.84 14.61 -8.86
C GLU A 501 -6.89 15.32 -10.22
N SER A 502 -7.05 16.66 -10.22
CA SER A 502 -7.00 17.48 -11.43
C SER A 502 -5.64 17.42 -12.12
N PHE A 503 -4.55 17.53 -11.35
CA PHE A 503 -3.19 17.43 -11.88
C PHE A 503 -2.96 16.07 -12.55
N VAL A 504 -3.35 14.97 -11.91
CA VAL A 504 -3.23 13.63 -12.48
C VAL A 504 -4.07 13.50 -13.74
N ALA A 505 -5.33 13.93 -13.72
CA ALA A 505 -6.21 13.87 -14.89
C ALA A 505 -5.67 14.66 -16.09
N LEU A 506 -5.11 15.86 -15.86
CA LEU A 506 -4.55 16.71 -16.92
C LEU A 506 -3.24 16.16 -17.51
N ASN A 507 -2.48 15.39 -16.74
CA ASN A 507 -1.20 14.80 -17.16
C ASN A 507 -1.33 13.31 -17.50
N HIS A 508 -2.56 12.79 -17.65
CA HIS A 508 -2.82 11.38 -17.93
C HIS A 508 -3.08 11.10 -19.41
N ILE A 509 -2.20 10.30 -20.01
CA ILE A 509 -2.43 9.68 -21.33
C ILE A 509 -3.15 8.35 -21.11
N TYR A 510 -4.48 8.37 -21.24
CA TYR A 510 -5.30 7.16 -21.06
C TYR A 510 -5.01 6.11 -22.15
N ARG A 511 -4.64 4.90 -21.72
CA ARG A 511 -4.36 3.73 -22.57
C ARG A 511 -4.79 2.44 -21.87
N SER A 512 -5.91 1.89 -22.33
CA SER A 512 -6.42 0.55 -21.98
C SER A 512 -6.35 -0.38 -23.21
N THR A 513 -6.67 -1.67 -23.07
CA THR A 513 -6.87 -2.61 -24.20
C THR A 513 -7.69 -2.03 -25.35
N MET A 514 -7.38 -2.48 -26.58
CA MET A 514 -8.10 -2.04 -27.77
C MET A 514 -9.58 -2.44 -27.73
N GLU A 515 -9.92 -3.59 -27.15
CA GLU A 515 -11.32 -3.98 -26.95
C GLU A 515 -12.03 -3.00 -26.00
N ASN A 516 -11.41 -2.65 -24.87
CA ASN A 516 -11.99 -1.70 -23.91
C ASN A 516 -12.17 -0.32 -24.54
N LEU A 517 -11.15 0.20 -25.23
CA LEU A 517 -11.23 1.51 -25.87
C LEU A 517 -12.29 1.55 -26.97
N THR A 518 -12.45 0.45 -27.72
CA THR A 518 -13.52 0.34 -28.74
C THR A 518 -14.89 0.35 -28.07
N GLY A 519 -15.10 -0.47 -27.04
CA GLY A 519 -16.37 -0.52 -26.29
C GLY A 519 -16.70 0.79 -25.58
N PHE A 520 -15.70 1.48 -25.02
CA PHE A 520 -15.87 2.82 -24.42
C PHE A 520 -16.23 3.86 -25.46
N ASN A 521 -15.60 3.84 -26.64
CA ASN A 521 -15.93 4.76 -27.72
C ASN A 521 -17.33 4.50 -28.29
N GLU A 522 -17.77 3.25 -28.37
CA GLU A 522 -19.15 2.91 -28.80
C GLU A 522 -20.21 3.43 -27.83
N LYS A 523 -19.96 3.32 -26.51
CA LYS A 523 -20.89 3.78 -25.46
C LYS A 523 -20.80 5.30 -25.20
N TRP A 524 -19.59 5.84 -25.23
CA TRP A 524 -19.24 7.21 -24.85
C TRP A 524 -18.29 7.85 -25.89
N PRO A 525 -18.76 8.11 -27.13
CA PRO A 525 -17.93 8.54 -28.25
C PRO A 525 -17.28 9.92 -28.10
N GLY A 526 -17.47 10.62 -26.98
CA GLY A 526 -16.89 11.95 -26.72
C GLY A 526 -15.36 11.90 -26.62
N SER A 527 -14.83 11.93 -25.40
CA SER A 527 -13.39 11.90 -25.14
C SER A 527 -12.72 10.63 -25.67
N PHE A 528 -13.43 9.49 -25.72
CA PHE A 528 -12.86 8.21 -26.14
C PHE A 528 -12.59 8.08 -27.65
N ASN A 529 -13.18 8.92 -28.49
CA ASN A 529 -12.90 8.87 -29.93
C ASN A 529 -11.44 9.24 -30.21
N GLN A 530 -10.98 10.36 -29.68
CA GLN A 530 -9.58 10.77 -29.82
C GLN A 530 -8.63 9.77 -29.17
N ILE A 531 -8.96 9.30 -27.96
CA ILE A 531 -8.15 8.31 -27.23
C ILE A 531 -7.99 7.03 -28.04
N LEU A 532 -9.06 6.53 -28.65
CA LEU A 532 -9.02 5.33 -29.49
C LEU A 532 -8.17 5.55 -30.75
N GLN A 533 -8.32 6.69 -31.43
CA GLN A 533 -7.49 7.01 -32.60
C GLN A 533 -6.01 7.08 -32.24
N ASP A 534 -5.66 7.75 -31.14
CA ASP A 534 -4.28 7.84 -30.68
C ASP A 534 -3.71 6.46 -30.29
N ALA A 535 -4.52 5.60 -29.68
CA ALA A 535 -4.15 4.23 -29.36
C ALA A 535 -3.91 3.37 -30.62
N ILE A 536 -4.72 3.55 -31.67
CA ILE A 536 -4.53 2.89 -32.98
C ILE A 536 -3.21 3.35 -33.61
N ILE A 537 -2.88 4.64 -33.52
CA ILE A 537 -1.60 5.18 -34.00
C ILE A 537 -0.42 4.59 -33.22
N ASP A 538 -0.50 4.55 -31.89
CA ASP A 538 0.50 3.90 -31.03
C ASP A 538 0.70 2.44 -31.45
N TYR A 539 -0.38 1.71 -31.73
CA TYR A 539 -0.33 0.31 -32.16
C TYR A 539 0.33 0.14 -33.53
N GLN A 540 -0.06 0.94 -34.52
CA GLN A 540 0.51 0.90 -35.87
C GLN A 540 2.01 1.22 -35.89
N ASN A 541 2.45 2.09 -34.99
CA ASN A 541 3.86 2.48 -34.85
C ASN A 541 4.67 1.53 -33.94
N GLY A 542 4.06 0.49 -33.38
CA GLY A 542 4.70 -0.43 -32.44
C GLY A 542 4.94 0.15 -31.04
N GLY A 543 4.42 1.33 -30.73
CA GLY A 543 4.54 2.00 -29.43
C GLY A 543 3.46 1.62 -28.40
N TYR A 544 2.54 0.72 -28.76
CA TYR A 544 1.48 0.26 -27.86
C TYR A 544 1.96 -0.83 -26.88
N TYR A 545 3.01 -1.57 -27.24
CA TYR A 545 3.65 -2.57 -26.39
C TYR A 545 5.09 -2.15 -26.10
N THR A 546 5.55 -2.42 -24.88
CA THR A 546 6.93 -2.16 -24.45
C THR A 546 7.50 -3.40 -23.78
N TYR A 547 8.74 -3.76 -24.13
CA TYR A 547 9.46 -4.83 -23.42
C TYR A 547 10.13 -4.25 -22.17
N TYR A 548 9.74 -4.74 -21.00
CA TYR A 548 10.20 -4.21 -19.71
C TYR A 548 10.26 -5.32 -18.66
N PHE A 549 11.38 -5.40 -17.93
CA PHE A 549 11.63 -6.45 -16.93
C PHE A 549 11.34 -7.88 -17.44
N GLY A 550 11.96 -8.25 -18.56
CA GLY A 550 11.91 -9.62 -19.07
C GLY A 550 10.62 -9.99 -19.83
N LYS A 551 9.65 -9.08 -19.98
CA LYS A 551 8.39 -9.37 -20.66
C LYS A 551 7.82 -8.21 -21.47
N THR A 552 7.03 -8.56 -22.47
CA THR A 552 6.25 -7.60 -23.27
C THR A 552 5.01 -7.19 -22.48
N ARG A 553 4.86 -5.89 -22.25
CA ARG A 553 3.75 -5.29 -21.51
C ARG A 553 2.99 -4.30 -22.38
N LYS A 554 1.69 -4.19 -22.10
CA LYS A 554 0.83 -3.09 -22.58
C LYS A 554 0.87 -1.93 -21.57
N TRP A 555 0.42 -0.75 -21.98
CA TRP A 555 0.34 0.43 -21.09
C TRP A 555 -0.59 0.25 -19.88
N ASP A 556 -1.66 -0.54 -20.02
CA ASP A 556 -2.54 -0.93 -18.88
C ASP A 556 -1.87 -1.92 -17.91
N GLY A 557 -0.66 -2.39 -18.21
CA GLY A 557 0.14 -3.25 -17.34
C GLY A 557 1.25 -2.53 -16.58
N PHE A 558 1.34 -1.20 -16.64
CA PHE A 558 2.33 -0.37 -15.91
C PHE A 558 1.67 0.39 -14.76
N MET A 559 1.15 -0.36 -13.79
CA MET A 559 0.49 0.22 -12.61
C MET A 559 1.37 0.08 -11.38
N TRP A 560 2.54 0.71 -11.34
CA TRP A 560 3.33 0.85 -10.11
C TRP A 560 4.06 2.20 -10.14
N LEU A 561 4.39 2.71 -8.96
CA LEU A 561 4.63 4.13 -8.80
C LEU A 561 6.01 4.60 -9.29
N ASN A 562 7.05 3.77 -9.13
CA ASN A 562 8.41 4.13 -9.52
C ASN A 562 8.49 4.44 -11.02
N TYR A 563 7.94 3.55 -11.85
CA TYR A 563 7.91 3.73 -13.31
C TYR A 563 7.07 4.94 -13.73
N GLN A 564 5.87 5.11 -13.16
CA GLN A 564 4.98 6.21 -13.55
C GLN A 564 5.53 7.57 -13.12
N THR A 565 6.19 7.64 -11.96
CA THR A 565 6.86 8.86 -11.50
C THR A 565 8.03 9.23 -12.40
N ASP A 566 8.87 8.25 -12.77
CA ASP A 566 9.98 8.47 -13.70
C ASP A 566 9.47 8.92 -15.08
N LEU A 567 8.38 8.31 -15.57
CA LEU A 567 7.74 8.72 -16.82
C LEU A 567 7.18 10.14 -16.74
N LEU A 568 6.52 10.51 -15.64
CA LEU A 568 5.99 11.84 -15.39
C LEU A 568 7.11 12.88 -15.39
N ILE A 569 8.22 12.62 -14.71
CA ILE A 569 9.38 13.53 -14.69
C ILE A 569 9.99 13.70 -16.09
N LYS A 570 10.12 12.61 -16.85
CA LYS A 570 10.75 12.63 -18.18
C LYS A 570 9.89 13.26 -19.26
N THR A 571 8.57 13.08 -19.18
CA THR A 571 7.66 13.38 -20.29
C THR A 571 6.56 14.38 -19.94
N GLY A 572 6.43 14.75 -18.67
CA GLY A 572 5.30 15.52 -18.15
C GLY A 572 3.99 14.72 -18.09
N ASN A 573 4.01 13.41 -18.35
CA ASN A 573 2.79 12.61 -18.42
C ASN A 573 2.94 11.26 -17.72
N ILE A 574 1.84 10.78 -17.14
CA ILE A 574 1.64 9.37 -16.81
C ILE A 574 0.88 8.69 -17.95
N LYS A 575 1.06 7.37 -18.12
CA LYS A 575 0.45 6.63 -19.23
C LYS A 575 -0.03 5.25 -18.81
N GLY A 576 -1.31 4.98 -19.03
CA GLY A 576 -1.97 3.72 -18.63
C GLY A 576 -3.48 3.88 -18.47
N ASP A 577 -4.14 3.00 -17.74
CA ASP A 577 -5.61 2.98 -17.57
C ASP A 577 -6.08 3.61 -16.24
N CYS A 578 -7.31 3.29 -15.80
CA CYS A 578 -7.84 3.77 -14.51
C CYS A 578 -7.01 3.30 -13.29
N GLY A 579 -6.37 2.13 -13.37
CA GLY A 579 -5.54 1.64 -12.29
C GLY A 579 -4.19 2.36 -12.21
N THR A 580 -3.62 2.76 -13.36
CA THR A 580 -2.47 3.69 -13.42
C THR A 580 -2.81 5.07 -12.86
N ASN A 581 -3.99 5.60 -13.18
CA ASN A 581 -4.46 6.88 -12.65
C ASN A 581 -4.59 6.83 -11.11
N THR A 582 -5.26 5.79 -10.61
CA THR A 582 -5.36 5.52 -9.16
C THR A 582 -3.98 5.46 -8.50
N CYS A 583 -3.01 4.81 -9.15
CA CYS A 583 -1.64 4.69 -8.64
C CYS A 583 -0.97 6.05 -8.44
N ALA A 584 -1.04 6.91 -9.46
CA ALA A 584 -0.48 8.24 -9.40
C ALA A 584 -1.14 9.11 -8.32
N ASN A 585 -2.48 9.09 -8.24
CA ASN A 585 -3.23 9.80 -7.19
C ASN A 585 -2.80 9.36 -5.79
N MET A 586 -2.79 8.05 -5.52
CA MET A 586 -2.39 7.52 -4.21
C MET A 586 -0.95 7.89 -3.85
N GLY A 587 -0.03 7.89 -4.82
CA GLY A 587 1.36 8.30 -4.62
C GLY A 587 1.46 9.79 -4.23
N LEU A 588 0.72 10.66 -4.90
CA LEU A 588 0.66 12.09 -4.58
C LEU A 588 -0.04 12.34 -3.24
N TYR A 589 -1.09 11.59 -2.90
CA TYR A 589 -1.70 11.65 -1.56
C TYR A 589 -0.68 11.31 -0.46
N LYS A 590 0.07 10.21 -0.62
CA LYS A 590 1.15 9.86 0.34
C LYS A 590 2.18 10.97 0.44
N ALA A 591 2.63 11.50 -0.69
CA ALA A 591 3.60 12.59 -0.69
C ALA A 591 3.07 13.86 -0.01
N ALA A 592 1.75 14.12 -0.06
CA ALA A 592 1.09 15.21 0.67
C ALA A 592 0.85 14.92 2.16
N GLY A 593 1.20 13.72 2.65
CA GLY A 593 0.90 13.28 4.01
C GLY A 593 -0.56 12.90 4.23
N ILE A 594 -1.25 12.46 3.17
CA ILE A 594 -2.65 12.03 3.19
C ILE A 594 -2.69 10.50 2.98
N PRO A 595 -3.16 9.71 3.96
CA PRO A 595 -3.28 8.27 3.81
C PRO A 595 -4.22 7.88 2.65
N PRO A 596 -3.76 7.08 1.66
CA PRO A 596 -4.57 6.69 0.52
C PRO A 596 -5.26 5.33 0.72
N LEU A 597 -6.30 5.08 -0.07
CA LEU A 597 -6.97 3.79 -0.20
C LEU A 597 -7.21 3.48 -1.69
N SER A 598 -6.99 2.24 -2.12
CA SER A 598 -7.45 1.81 -3.45
C SER A 598 -8.81 1.15 -3.33
N ILE A 599 -9.75 1.58 -4.15
CA ILE A 599 -11.09 1.02 -4.24
C ILE A 599 -11.32 0.56 -5.67
N GLN A 600 -11.92 -0.63 -5.82
CA GLN A 600 -12.36 -1.14 -7.09
C GLN A 600 -13.85 -1.42 -7.03
N ARG A 601 -14.54 -1.14 -8.12
CA ARG A 601 -15.89 -1.65 -8.36
C ARG A 601 -15.90 -2.51 -9.62
N THR A 602 -16.81 -3.46 -9.71
CA THR A 602 -17.11 -4.24 -10.92
C THR A 602 -18.59 -4.60 -10.98
N SER A 603 -19.09 -4.96 -12.18
CA SER A 603 -20.43 -5.50 -12.37
C SER A 603 -20.37 -6.73 -13.26
N LEU A 604 -20.99 -7.84 -12.83
CA LEU A 604 -21.02 -9.11 -13.58
C LEU A 604 -21.81 -9.01 -14.89
N TYR A 605 -22.74 -8.05 -14.98
CA TYR A 605 -23.70 -7.96 -16.08
C TYR A 605 -23.46 -6.78 -17.02
N HIS A 606 -22.58 -5.85 -16.65
CA HIS A 606 -22.41 -4.59 -17.39
C HIS A 606 -20.93 -4.31 -17.70
N PHE A 607 -20.54 -4.65 -18.94
CA PHE A 607 -19.21 -4.34 -19.49
C PHE A 607 -18.91 -2.82 -19.37
N GLY A 608 -17.77 -2.47 -18.75
CA GLY A 608 -17.33 -1.09 -18.49
C GLY A 608 -17.69 -0.51 -17.11
N PHE A 609 -18.25 -1.31 -16.20
CA PHE A 609 -18.44 -0.93 -14.80
C PHE A 609 -17.26 -1.30 -13.89
N THR A 610 -16.28 -2.04 -14.41
CA THR A 610 -15.01 -2.26 -13.71
C THR A 610 -14.21 -0.97 -13.71
N HIS A 611 -13.96 -0.41 -12.53
CA HIS A 611 -13.23 0.86 -12.38
C HIS A 611 -12.43 0.86 -11.10
N ASN A 612 -11.17 1.28 -11.19
CA ASN A 612 -10.29 1.50 -10.05
C ASN A 612 -10.21 3.01 -9.77
N TYR A 613 -10.23 3.37 -8.50
CA TYR A 613 -10.15 4.76 -8.09
C TYR A 613 -9.56 4.91 -6.68
N SER A 614 -9.07 6.10 -6.40
CA SER A 614 -8.48 6.50 -5.13
C SER A 614 -9.56 6.86 -4.10
N GLY A 615 -9.35 6.41 -2.86
CA GLY A 615 -9.90 6.99 -1.65
C GLY A 615 -8.78 7.61 -0.82
N TYR A 616 -9.16 8.38 0.19
CA TYR A 616 -8.25 9.03 1.13
C TYR A 616 -8.87 9.08 2.52
N TYR A 617 -8.03 9.11 3.55
CA TYR A 617 -8.47 9.38 4.90
C TYR A 617 -8.54 10.89 5.12
N ASP A 618 -9.74 11.41 5.34
CA ASP A 618 -9.94 12.78 5.75
C ASP A 618 -9.60 12.89 7.24
N ILE A 619 -8.49 13.57 7.53
CA ILE A 619 -7.93 13.68 8.89
C ILE A 619 -8.83 14.54 9.78
N LEU A 620 -9.52 15.52 9.20
CA LEU A 620 -10.37 16.49 9.91
C LEU A 620 -11.71 15.85 10.28
N ARG A 621 -12.31 15.13 9.31
CA ARG A 621 -13.57 14.38 9.52
C ARG A 621 -13.37 13.00 10.14
N LYS A 622 -12.12 12.53 10.26
CA LYS A 622 -11.75 11.20 10.74
C LYS A 622 -12.51 10.07 10.04
N ARG A 623 -12.63 10.11 8.71
CA ARG A 623 -13.35 9.11 7.90
C ARG A 623 -12.66 8.88 6.56
N TRP A 624 -12.89 7.72 5.95
CA TRP A 624 -12.38 7.44 4.60
C TRP A 624 -13.36 7.91 3.53
N TYR A 625 -12.92 8.78 2.62
CA TYR A 625 -13.72 9.29 1.51
C TYR A 625 -13.16 8.84 0.17
N SER A 626 -13.96 9.02 -0.88
CA SER A 626 -13.48 9.00 -2.25
C SER A 626 -13.86 10.28 -2.96
N TYR A 627 -12.91 10.84 -3.71
CA TYR A 627 -13.17 11.99 -4.55
C TYR A 627 -14.06 11.63 -5.76
N GLN A 628 -13.89 10.42 -6.30
CA GLN A 628 -14.61 10.01 -7.51
C GLN A 628 -16.02 9.50 -7.17
N LYS A 629 -17.04 10.12 -7.78
CA LYS A 629 -18.45 9.74 -7.56
C LYS A 629 -18.83 8.43 -8.28
N MET A 630 -19.79 7.70 -7.70
CA MET A 630 -20.38 6.50 -8.33
C MET A 630 -21.26 6.86 -9.56
N PRO A 631 -21.29 6.01 -10.60
CA PRO A 631 -22.17 6.18 -11.76
C PRO A 631 -23.63 6.00 -11.32
N ARG A 632 -24.57 6.55 -12.08
CA ARG A 632 -26.01 6.35 -11.84
C ARG A 632 -26.50 5.07 -12.50
N GLY A 633 -27.45 4.38 -11.88
CA GLY A 633 -28.14 3.24 -12.48
C GLY A 633 -28.87 2.39 -11.43
N ASP A 634 -29.57 1.35 -11.89
CA ASP A 634 -30.07 0.27 -11.03
C ASP A 634 -29.26 -0.98 -11.37
N VAL A 635 -28.01 -1.01 -10.89
CA VAL A 635 -27.08 -2.11 -11.11
C VAL A 635 -26.49 -2.57 -9.78
N ASP A 636 -26.33 -3.88 -9.66
CA ASP A 636 -25.57 -4.46 -8.57
C ASP A 636 -24.08 -4.35 -8.88
N LEU A 637 -23.34 -3.90 -7.88
CA LEU A 637 -21.90 -3.75 -7.92
C LEU A 637 -21.26 -4.71 -6.92
N GLN A 638 -20.09 -5.21 -7.26
CA GLN A 638 -19.16 -5.77 -6.30
C GLN A 638 -18.09 -4.72 -6.03
N ILE A 639 -17.85 -4.41 -4.75
CA ILE A 639 -16.86 -3.40 -4.33
C ILE A 639 -15.76 -4.07 -3.53
N TYR A 640 -14.53 -3.75 -3.90
CA TYR A 640 -13.34 -4.30 -3.29
C TYR A 640 -12.46 -3.19 -2.74
N PHE A 641 -11.85 -3.47 -1.59
CA PHE A 641 -10.87 -2.61 -0.95
C PHE A 641 -9.51 -3.31 -0.95
N HIS A 642 -8.47 -2.53 -1.20
CA HIS A 642 -7.11 -2.97 -0.92
C HIS A 642 -6.91 -3.05 0.60
N LYS A 643 -6.40 -4.19 1.09
CA LYS A 643 -5.93 -4.33 2.48
C LYS A 643 -4.42 -4.54 2.49
N TYR A 644 -3.75 -4.02 3.51
CA TYR A 644 -2.36 -4.37 3.79
C TYR A 644 -2.25 -5.83 4.28
N PHE A 645 -1.04 -6.38 4.29
CA PHE A 645 -0.79 -7.71 4.86
C PHE A 645 -0.62 -7.60 6.39
N PRO A 646 -1.60 -8.05 7.19
CA PRO A 646 -1.66 -7.75 8.63
C PRO A 646 -0.43 -8.22 9.38
N HIS A 647 0.08 -9.40 9.02
CA HIS A 647 1.29 -9.97 9.59
C HIS A 647 1.84 -11.08 8.69
N HIS A 648 3.15 -11.26 8.63
CA HIS A 648 3.83 -12.24 7.78
C HIS A 648 3.54 -13.70 8.17
N TRP A 649 2.92 -13.92 9.33
CA TRP A 649 2.42 -15.23 9.75
C TRP A 649 1.04 -15.58 9.18
N PHE A 650 0.24 -14.59 8.77
CA PHE A 650 -1.11 -14.76 8.26
C PHE A 650 -1.13 -14.42 6.78
N ILE A 651 -0.77 -15.42 5.96
CA ILE A 651 -0.94 -15.33 4.52
C ILE A 651 -1.89 -16.46 4.13
N ASN A 652 -3.19 -16.21 4.22
CA ASN A 652 -4.17 -17.02 3.50
C ASN A 652 -3.94 -16.75 2.01
N ALA A 653 -3.14 -17.62 1.37
CA ALA A 653 -2.87 -17.57 -0.05
C ALA A 653 -4.08 -18.04 -0.89
N GLU A 654 -5.30 -17.71 -0.47
CA GLU A 654 -6.43 -17.60 -1.38
C GLU A 654 -6.40 -16.22 -2.06
N ILE A 655 -5.25 -15.90 -2.65
CA ILE A 655 -5.27 -15.15 -3.91
C ILE A 655 -5.67 -16.20 -4.95
N SER A 656 -6.95 -16.59 -4.95
CA SER A 656 -7.49 -17.38 -6.04
C SER A 656 -7.44 -16.49 -7.27
N TYR A 657 -6.43 -16.69 -8.10
CA TYR A 657 -6.38 -16.17 -9.45
C TYR A 657 -7.49 -16.85 -10.26
N THR A 658 -8.73 -16.44 -10.03
CA THR A 658 -9.79 -16.76 -10.98
C THR A 658 -9.52 -15.92 -12.22
N GLU A 659 -9.34 -16.58 -13.36
CA GLU A 659 -9.15 -15.92 -14.67
C GLU A 659 -10.25 -14.88 -15.00
N GLU A 660 -11.37 -14.91 -14.26
CA GLU A 660 -12.52 -14.01 -14.41
C GLU A 660 -12.50 -12.74 -13.54
N LEU A 661 -11.59 -12.59 -12.56
CA LEU A 661 -11.48 -11.38 -11.71
C LEU A 661 -10.12 -10.71 -11.93
N THR A 662 -10.11 -9.64 -12.71
CA THR A 662 -8.91 -9.12 -13.39
C THR A 662 -7.86 -8.46 -12.49
N TYR A 663 -7.99 -8.42 -11.15
CA TYR A 663 -7.00 -7.81 -10.23
C TYR A 663 -7.10 -8.39 -8.79
N SER A 664 -6.48 -9.55 -8.50
CA SER A 664 -6.63 -10.28 -7.23
C SER A 664 -5.69 -9.86 -6.08
N SER A 665 -5.35 -8.58 -5.93
CA SER A 665 -4.78 -8.02 -4.68
C SER A 665 -5.86 -7.39 -3.77
N LEU A 666 -7.13 -7.62 -4.09
CA LEU A 666 -8.30 -7.02 -3.48
C LEU A 666 -9.18 -8.13 -2.87
N TYR A 667 -9.55 -7.99 -1.59
CA TYR A 667 -10.34 -9.02 -0.87
C TYR A 667 -11.75 -9.13 -1.44
N GLN A 668 -12.33 -10.35 -1.45
CA GLN A 668 -13.67 -10.62 -1.98
C GLN A 668 -14.68 -9.60 -1.43
N GLY A 669 -15.21 -8.80 -2.35
CA GLY A 669 -16.19 -7.77 -2.08
C GLY A 669 -17.58 -8.33 -1.83
N GLU A 670 -18.43 -7.52 -1.20
CA GLU A 670 -19.85 -7.79 -1.07
C GLU A 670 -20.61 -7.27 -2.31
N THR A 671 -21.62 -8.00 -2.77
CA THR A 671 -22.52 -7.51 -3.83
C THR A 671 -23.56 -6.58 -3.22
N VAL A 672 -23.68 -5.37 -3.78
CA VAL A 672 -24.51 -4.31 -3.22
C VAL A 672 -25.18 -3.50 -4.32
N LYS A 673 -26.38 -2.99 -4.04
CA LYS A 673 -27.03 -2.01 -4.91
C LYS A 673 -26.19 -0.74 -4.99
N ILE A 674 -26.03 -0.19 -6.19
CA ILE A 674 -25.24 1.01 -6.42
C ILE A 674 -25.60 2.20 -5.53
N ILE A 675 -26.88 2.39 -5.16
CA ILE A 675 -27.29 3.45 -4.23
C ILE A 675 -26.69 3.29 -2.83
N ARG A 676 -26.60 2.06 -2.31
CA ARG A 676 -26.00 1.80 -1.00
C ARG A 676 -24.49 1.98 -1.05
N ALA A 677 -23.86 1.55 -2.14
CA ALA A 677 -22.44 1.80 -2.39
C ALA A 677 -22.10 3.30 -2.47
N GLU A 678 -22.94 4.06 -3.18
CA GLU A 678 -22.81 5.52 -3.26
C GLU A 678 -22.96 6.17 -1.89
N ASN A 679 -23.97 5.77 -1.13
CA ASN A 679 -24.20 6.29 0.22
C ASN A 679 -23.04 5.93 1.17
N PHE A 680 -22.56 4.69 1.13
CA PHE A 680 -21.41 4.22 1.92
C PHE A 680 -20.16 5.08 1.71
N LEU A 681 -19.86 5.47 0.46
CA LEU A 681 -18.66 6.26 0.13
C LEU A 681 -18.85 7.76 0.30
N SER A 682 -20.06 8.28 0.07
CA SER A 682 -20.35 9.72 0.15
C SER A 682 -20.42 10.22 1.59
N GLN A 683 -20.96 9.44 2.53
CA GLN A 683 -20.96 9.81 3.95
C GLN A 683 -19.61 9.60 4.64
N GLY A 684 -18.66 8.95 3.94
CA GLY A 684 -17.36 8.56 4.48
C GLY A 684 -17.45 7.31 5.36
N ILE A 685 -16.46 6.43 5.23
CA ILE A 685 -16.39 5.18 5.98
C ILE A 685 -15.88 5.47 7.39
N ASP A 686 -16.67 5.07 8.38
CA ASP A 686 -16.30 5.10 9.79
C ASP A 686 -14.97 4.34 10.05
N PRO A 687 -14.04 4.89 10.85
CA PRO A 687 -12.74 4.27 11.12
C PRO A 687 -12.83 2.90 11.77
N ASP A 688 -13.73 2.67 12.72
CA ASP A 688 -13.86 1.40 13.43
C ASP A 688 -14.44 0.34 12.49
N HIS A 689 -15.42 0.75 11.67
CA HIS A 689 -15.95 -0.12 10.62
C HIS A 689 -14.86 -0.49 9.60
N PHE A 690 -14.08 0.49 9.14
CA PHE A 690 -12.97 0.24 8.21
C PHE A 690 -11.86 -0.61 8.84
N GLU A 691 -11.51 -0.38 10.10
CA GLU A 691 -10.58 -1.23 10.87
C GLU A 691 -11.10 -2.68 10.86
N SER A 692 -12.39 -2.89 11.15
CA SER A 692 -12.99 -4.23 11.15
C SER A 692 -12.92 -4.92 9.77
N ILE A 693 -13.07 -4.15 8.68
CA ILE A 693 -12.87 -4.64 7.30
C ILE A 693 -11.42 -5.07 7.12
N VAL A 694 -10.47 -4.28 7.60
CA VAL A 694 -9.05 -4.48 7.36
C VAL A 694 -8.47 -5.63 8.19
N VAL A 695 -8.84 -5.76 9.46
CA VAL A 695 -8.26 -6.75 10.39
C VAL A 695 -9.02 -8.08 10.46
N SER A 696 -10.11 -8.23 9.71
CA SER A 696 -10.91 -9.47 9.70
C SER A 696 -11.05 -10.09 8.31
N ASP A 697 -11.29 -11.41 8.31
CA ASP A 697 -11.61 -12.19 7.10
C ASP A 697 -13.10 -12.23 6.80
N LYS A 698 -13.94 -11.46 7.52
CA LYS A 698 -15.40 -11.51 7.45
C LYS A 698 -16.00 -10.79 6.24
N THR A 699 -15.19 -10.24 5.34
CA THR A 699 -15.66 -9.49 4.17
C THR A 699 -16.50 -10.33 3.19
N HIS A 700 -16.40 -11.67 3.27
CA HIS A 700 -17.24 -12.60 2.51
C HIS A 700 -18.67 -12.75 3.05
N ILE A 701 -18.96 -12.27 4.26
CA ILE A 701 -20.27 -12.44 4.91
C ILE A 701 -21.21 -11.33 4.41
N PRO A 702 -22.35 -11.68 3.76
CA PRO A 702 -23.34 -10.67 3.34
C PRO A 702 -23.86 -9.84 4.51
N GLY A 703 -23.94 -8.52 4.33
CA GLY A 703 -24.31 -7.53 5.33
C GLY A 703 -23.15 -7.06 6.22
N PHE A 704 -21.96 -7.64 6.09
CA PHE A 704 -20.81 -7.23 6.89
C PHE A 704 -20.31 -5.84 6.45
N ILE A 705 -20.06 -5.62 5.17
CA ILE A 705 -19.57 -4.34 4.66
C ILE A 705 -20.73 -3.35 4.55
N PHE A 706 -21.84 -3.80 3.94
CA PHE A 706 -23.00 -2.96 3.61
C PHE A 706 -24.25 -3.36 4.39
N ASN A 707 -24.58 -2.60 5.42
CA ASN A 707 -25.82 -2.76 6.20
C ASN A 707 -26.53 -1.42 6.40
N ASP A 708 -27.66 -1.43 7.11
CA ASP A 708 -28.50 -0.23 7.24
C ASP A 708 -27.81 0.88 8.07
N ASN A 709 -26.79 0.54 8.86
CA ASN A 709 -26.00 1.53 9.60
C ASN A 709 -24.85 2.07 8.75
N THR A 710 -24.14 1.21 8.03
CA THR A 710 -22.93 1.58 7.29
C THR A 710 -23.22 2.09 5.88
N ALA A 711 -24.34 1.68 5.30
CA ALA A 711 -24.76 1.97 3.94
C ALA A 711 -26.30 2.09 3.86
N PRO A 712 -26.91 3.10 4.50
CA PRO A 712 -28.35 3.29 4.48
C PRO A 712 -28.85 3.58 3.07
N LEU A 713 -30.13 3.33 2.79
CA LEU A 713 -30.74 3.69 1.50
C LEU A 713 -30.98 5.20 1.35
N ILE A 714 -31.14 5.90 2.46
CA ILE A 714 -31.36 7.34 2.54
C ILE A 714 -30.39 7.87 3.59
N ILE A 715 -29.57 8.85 3.21
CA ILE A 715 -28.74 9.61 4.14
C ILE A 715 -29.58 10.81 4.57
N SER A 716 -29.72 11.01 5.88
CA SER A 716 -30.32 12.24 6.42
C SER A 716 -29.22 13.28 6.59
N ASP A 717 -29.50 14.48 6.12
CA ASP A 717 -28.74 15.71 6.31
C ASP A 717 -29.81 16.81 6.36
N LYS A 718 -30.32 17.10 7.56
CA LYS A 718 -31.56 17.88 7.72
C LYS A 718 -31.36 19.37 7.47
N ASP A 719 -30.20 19.91 7.81
CA ASP A 719 -29.85 21.32 7.62
C ASP A 719 -29.07 21.58 6.33
N LYS A 720 -28.55 20.53 5.70
CA LYS A 720 -28.01 20.51 4.33
C LYS A 720 -26.67 21.21 4.21
N ASP A 721 -25.87 21.10 5.25
CA ASP A 721 -24.52 21.67 5.27
C ASP A 721 -23.49 20.73 4.58
N GLY A 722 -23.86 19.47 4.35
CA GLY A 722 -23.02 18.45 3.74
C GLY A 722 -22.50 17.39 4.71
N LEU A 723 -22.88 17.44 5.99
CA LEU A 723 -22.69 16.37 6.97
C LEU A 723 -23.99 15.58 7.13
N SER A 724 -23.88 14.25 7.18
CA SER A 724 -25.04 13.44 7.57
C SER A 724 -25.36 13.65 9.05
N ASP A 725 -26.63 13.57 9.44
CA ASP A 725 -27.07 13.64 10.85
C ASP A 725 -26.25 12.73 11.78
N SER A 726 -25.87 11.53 11.32
CA SER A 726 -25.05 10.59 12.11
C SER A 726 -23.63 11.09 12.33
N HIS A 727 -23.06 11.74 11.32
CA HIS A 727 -21.70 12.28 11.37
C HIS A 727 -21.65 13.52 12.25
N GLU A 728 -22.66 14.38 12.18
CA GLU A 728 -22.81 15.52 13.09
C GLU A 728 -22.89 15.08 14.56
N LEU A 729 -23.62 14.01 14.85
CA LEU A 729 -23.64 13.42 16.20
C LEU A 729 -22.26 12.93 16.65
N ASP A 730 -21.45 12.36 15.75
CA ASP A 730 -20.07 11.95 16.05
C ASP A 730 -19.15 13.16 16.32
N LEU A 731 -19.42 14.28 15.65
CA LEU A 731 -18.69 15.55 15.79
C LEU A 731 -19.24 16.47 16.88
N SER A 732 -20.37 16.08 17.51
CA SER A 732 -21.09 16.89 18.51
C SER A 732 -21.62 18.22 17.98
N THR A 733 -21.96 18.31 16.69
CA THR A 733 -22.68 19.44 16.09
C THR A 733 -24.20 19.23 16.14
N ASN A 734 -25.00 20.20 15.68
CA ASN A 734 -26.47 20.16 15.74
C ASN A 734 -27.12 19.77 14.40
N PRO A 735 -27.72 18.56 14.30
CA PRO A 735 -28.30 18.05 13.06
C PRO A 735 -29.56 18.72 12.53
N ASN A 736 -29.84 19.94 12.93
CA ASN A 736 -30.94 20.74 12.39
C ASN A 736 -30.51 22.20 12.20
N ASN A 737 -29.21 22.47 12.27
CA ASN A 737 -28.65 23.80 12.20
C ASN A 737 -27.25 23.74 11.57
N TRP A 738 -27.16 24.20 10.32
CA TRP A 738 -25.94 24.19 9.52
C TRP A 738 -24.77 24.98 10.12
N ASP A 739 -25.05 25.89 11.06
CA ASP A 739 -24.11 26.78 11.77
C ASP A 739 -24.35 26.63 13.28
N SER A 740 -23.69 25.64 13.89
CA SER A 740 -23.98 25.17 15.25
C SER A 740 -23.75 26.22 16.33
N ASP A 741 -22.82 27.15 16.12
CA ASP A 741 -22.45 28.18 17.09
C ASP A 741 -22.98 29.59 16.76
N SER A 742 -23.62 29.74 15.60
CA SER A 742 -24.26 30.95 15.09
C SER A 742 -23.28 32.07 14.68
N ASP A 743 -22.14 31.72 14.07
CA ASP A 743 -21.14 32.66 13.56
C ASP A 743 -21.26 33.00 12.06
N LEU A 744 -22.23 32.40 11.38
CA LEU A 744 -22.55 32.48 9.95
C LEU A 744 -21.66 31.62 9.04
N LEU A 745 -20.87 30.70 9.58
CA LEU A 745 -20.12 29.70 8.82
C LEU A 745 -20.72 28.31 9.05
N SER A 746 -20.74 27.48 8.01
CA SER A 746 -21.24 26.12 8.16
C SER A 746 -20.28 25.21 8.93
N ASP A 747 -20.85 24.28 9.71
CA ASP A 747 -20.10 23.26 10.45
C ASP A 747 -19.15 22.49 9.51
N THR A 748 -19.65 22.10 8.33
CA THR A 748 -18.86 21.45 7.29
C THR A 748 -17.64 22.27 6.87
N TRP A 749 -17.82 23.57 6.63
CA TRP A 749 -16.75 24.44 6.19
C TRP A 749 -15.71 24.61 7.29
N GLU A 750 -16.14 24.80 8.53
CA GLU A 750 -15.26 24.94 9.67
C GLU A 750 -14.40 23.70 9.86
N ILE A 751 -15.01 22.51 9.87
CA ILE A 751 -14.29 21.24 9.99
C ILE A 751 -13.28 21.08 8.86
N LEU A 752 -13.66 21.36 7.61
CA LEU A 752 -12.75 21.30 6.45
C LEU A 752 -11.57 22.25 6.54
N ASN A 753 -11.73 23.36 7.25
CA ASN A 753 -10.72 24.37 7.48
C ASN A 753 -10.08 24.27 8.87
N GLY A 754 -10.32 23.18 9.61
CA GLY A 754 -9.68 22.89 10.89
C GLY A 754 -10.16 23.76 12.07
N TYR A 755 -11.32 24.39 11.95
CA TYR A 755 -12.00 25.11 13.02
C TYR A 755 -12.94 24.19 13.80
N ASP A 756 -13.36 24.64 14.99
CA ASP A 756 -14.29 23.91 15.86
C ASP A 756 -15.69 24.48 15.65
N PRO A 757 -16.64 23.71 15.09
CA PRO A 757 -17.98 24.18 14.73
C PRO A 757 -18.88 24.56 15.91
N ASN A 758 -18.38 24.39 17.14
CA ASN A 758 -19.06 24.81 18.36
C ASN A 758 -18.41 26.05 18.98
N SER A 759 -17.55 26.77 18.25
CA SER A 759 -16.73 27.85 18.76
C SER A 759 -16.43 28.96 17.74
N ILE A 760 -17.02 30.14 18.00
CA ILE A 760 -16.87 31.40 17.25
C ILE A 760 -15.43 31.98 17.18
N ASP A 761 -14.43 31.24 17.66
CA ASP A 761 -13.01 31.63 17.67
C ASP A 761 -12.37 31.41 16.30
N ILE A 762 -12.97 32.01 15.27
CA ILE A 762 -12.44 32.09 13.91
C ILE A 762 -11.53 33.31 13.73
N PRO A 763 -10.52 33.26 12.84
CA PRO A 763 -9.69 34.43 12.55
C PRO A 763 -10.51 35.65 12.10
N GLU A 764 -10.24 36.83 12.66
CA GLU A 764 -10.98 38.08 12.37
C GLU A 764 -11.05 38.46 10.86
N ASN A 765 -10.20 37.87 10.02
CA ASN A 765 -10.16 38.10 8.58
C ASN A 765 -11.07 37.16 7.75
N ILE A 766 -11.70 36.17 8.38
CA ILE A 766 -12.67 35.29 7.71
C ILE A 766 -14.04 35.92 7.93
N ILE A 767 -14.46 36.69 6.92
CA ILE A 767 -15.71 37.47 6.95
C ILE A 767 -16.77 36.83 6.04
N ILE A 768 -16.33 36.11 5.01
CA ILE A 768 -17.16 35.47 3.99
C ILE A 768 -16.48 34.17 3.53
N ALA A 769 -17.19 33.05 3.57
CA ALA A 769 -16.73 31.73 3.21
C ALA A 769 -17.59 31.16 2.06
N PRO A 770 -17.00 30.50 1.06
CA PRO A 770 -17.79 29.75 0.08
C PRO A 770 -18.21 28.42 0.72
N ASP A 771 -19.29 28.44 1.49
CA ASP A 771 -19.78 27.30 2.28
C ASP A 771 -21.15 26.77 1.82
N GLY A 772 -21.83 27.51 0.95
CA GLY A 772 -23.10 27.14 0.34
C GLY A 772 -24.29 27.78 1.04
N PHE A 773 -24.06 28.80 1.86
CA PHE A 773 -25.07 29.58 2.57
C PHE A 773 -24.77 31.07 2.43
N VAL A 774 -25.62 31.81 1.70
CA VAL A 774 -25.38 33.24 1.41
C VAL A 774 -25.54 34.18 2.62
N ASP A 775 -25.82 33.64 3.80
CA ASP A 775 -26.11 34.37 5.02
C ASP A 775 -24.92 35.28 5.41
N ASP A 776 -23.69 34.83 5.23
CA ASP A 776 -22.46 35.60 5.45
C ASP A 776 -22.31 36.79 4.47
N ILE A 777 -22.64 36.61 3.19
CA ILE A 777 -22.66 37.65 2.14
C ILE A 777 -23.74 38.68 2.45
N THR A 778 -24.94 38.23 2.83
CA THR A 778 -26.09 39.11 3.08
C THR A 778 -25.98 39.87 4.41
N ASN A 779 -25.14 39.41 5.33
CA ASN A 779 -24.83 40.12 6.56
C ASN A 779 -23.78 41.24 6.37
N GLN A 780 -23.17 41.35 5.18
CA GLN A 780 -22.25 42.45 4.86
C GLN A 780 -22.96 43.79 4.72
N ASN A 781 -22.29 44.90 5.03
CA ASN A 781 -22.92 46.23 4.89
C ASN A 781 -22.97 46.74 3.43
N ASN A 782 -22.21 46.13 2.53
CA ASN A 782 -21.94 46.62 1.17
C ASN A 782 -22.24 45.60 0.06
N TYR A 783 -23.01 44.54 0.34
CA TYR A 783 -23.45 43.62 -0.71
C TYR A 783 -24.47 44.29 -1.64
N PHE A 784 -24.51 43.80 -2.87
CA PHE A 784 -25.54 44.10 -3.84
C PHE A 784 -26.38 42.83 -4.06
N HIS A 785 -27.66 42.98 -4.41
CA HIS A 785 -28.48 41.85 -4.86
C HIS A 785 -29.42 42.22 -6.00
N ASN A 786 -29.83 41.22 -6.79
CA ASN A 786 -30.96 41.29 -7.71
C ASN A 786 -31.81 40.03 -7.57
N THR A 787 -33.12 40.23 -7.65
CA THR A 787 -34.12 39.16 -7.56
C THR A 787 -34.55 38.71 -8.96
N ASP A 788 -34.71 37.40 -9.13
CA ASP A 788 -35.17 36.75 -10.33
C ASP A 788 -36.69 36.52 -10.35
N GLN A 789 -37.24 36.10 -11.50
CA GLN A 789 -38.66 35.81 -11.64
C GLN A 789 -38.99 34.38 -11.18
N LEU A 790 -39.83 34.27 -10.16
CA LEU A 790 -40.34 32.99 -9.67
C LEU A 790 -40.95 32.11 -10.79
N ASN A 791 -40.54 30.83 -10.84
CA ASN A 791 -40.97 29.80 -11.79
C ASN A 791 -40.70 30.14 -13.26
N ASP A 792 -39.59 30.82 -13.55
CA ASP A 792 -39.14 31.08 -14.91
C ASP A 792 -38.03 30.13 -15.38
N SER A 793 -37.62 29.21 -14.49
CA SER A 793 -36.63 28.17 -14.76
C SER A 793 -36.94 27.38 -16.04
N LYS A 794 -35.94 27.28 -16.90
CA LYS A 794 -36.02 26.62 -18.22
C LYS A 794 -35.32 25.25 -18.25
N VAL A 795 -34.76 24.82 -17.12
CA VAL A 795 -34.26 23.45 -16.96
C VAL A 795 -35.43 22.49 -16.78
N ASP A 796 -35.25 21.22 -17.20
CA ASP A 796 -36.33 20.22 -17.16
C ASP A 796 -36.86 19.95 -15.74
N THR A 797 -36.06 20.27 -14.72
CA THR A 797 -36.43 20.24 -13.30
C THR A 797 -36.54 21.66 -12.77
N ASN A 798 -37.72 22.10 -12.32
CA ASN A 798 -37.93 23.42 -11.68
C ASN A 798 -37.16 23.59 -10.35
N ILE A 799 -36.35 22.59 -9.95
CA ILE A 799 -35.56 22.60 -8.72
C ILE A 799 -34.51 23.72 -8.73
N PHE A 800 -33.93 24.06 -9.89
CA PHE A 800 -32.97 25.16 -10.03
C PHE A 800 -33.65 26.48 -10.41
N ASP A 801 -34.78 26.81 -9.77
CA ASP A 801 -35.46 28.09 -9.94
C ASP A 801 -34.77 29.12 -9.04
N ILE A 802 -34.04 30.06 -9.66
CA ILE A 802 -33.23 31.05 -8.93
C ILE A 802 -34.18 32.05 -8.26
N SER A 803 -33.87 32.47 -7.04
CA SER A 803 -34.58 33.55 -6.35
C SER A 803 -33.78 34.84 -6.41
N ASP A 804 -32.50 34.80 -6.04
CA ASP A 804 -31.69 35.99 -5.84
C ASP A 804 -30.23 35.72 -6.20
N CYS A 805 -29.57 36.75 -6.72
CA CYS A 805 -28.13 36.79 -6.94
C CYS A 805 -27.56 37.90 -6.06
N TYR A 806 -26.60 37.53 -5.21
CA TYR A 806 -25.86 38.41 -4.31
C TYR A 806 -24.43 38.58 -4.79
N ALA A 807 -23.85 39.75 -4.58
CA ALA A 807 -22.43 39.98 -4.84
C ALA A 807 -21.84 40.99 -3.87
N VAL A 808 -20.63 40.71 -3.38
CA VAL A 808 -19.88 41.63 -2.53
C VAL A 808 -18.40 41.53 -2.85
N ILE A 809 -17.72 42.67 -2.83
CA ILE A 809 -16.26 42.72 -2.86
C ILE A 809 -15.81 42.93 -1.42
N SER A 810 -15.03 41.97 -0.93
CA SER A 810 -14.36 42.05 0.35
C SER A 810 -12.88 41.74 0.14
N GLU A 811 -12.02 42.55 0.76
CA GLU A 811 -10.57 42.51 0.53
C GLU A 811 -10.22 42.60 -0.97
N ASP A 812 -9.57 41.56 -1.52
CA ASP A 812 -9.17 41.42 -2.93
C ASP A 812 -9.95 40.30 -3.65
N LYS A 813 -11.17 39.99 -3.20
CA LYS A 813 -12.00 38.91 -3.75
C LYS A 813 -13.42 39.38 -4.06
N LEU A 814 -13.95 38.85 -5.16
CA LEU A 814 -15.37 38.92 -5.51
C LEU A 814 -16.07 37.69 -4.98
N HIS A 815 -17.04 37.90 -4.09
CA HIS A 815 -17.91 36.86 -3.55
C HIS A 815 -19.27 36.98 -4.24
N VAL A 816 -19.80 35.85 -4.73
CA VAL A 816 -21.09 35.79 -5.42
C VAL A 816 -21.90 34.65 -4.84
N GLY A 817 -23.09 34.96 -4.32
CA GLY A 817 -24.03 33.99 -3.78
C GLY A 817 -25.28 33.89 -4.65
N ILE A 818 -25.79 32.70 -4.87
CA ILE A 818 -27.00 32.42 -5.66
C ILE A 818 -27.96 31.62 -4.80
N GLN A 819 -29.14 32.18 -4.54
CA GLN A 819 -30.20 31.54 -3.78
C GLN A 819 -31.29 31.00 -4.72
N PHE A 820 -31.94 29.92 -4.30
CA PHE A 820 -32.96 29.22 -5.07
C PHE A 820 -34.32 29.19 -4.34
N ASN A 821 -35.41 29.26 -5.09
CA ASN A 821 -36.77 29.14 -4.55
C ASN A 821 -37.10 27.72 -4.08
N ASN A 822 -36.42 26.73 -4.66
CA ASN A 822 -36.60 25.32 -4.36
C ASN A 822 -35.32 24.73 -3.77
N ASP A 823 -35.48 23.64 -3.03
CA ASP A 823 -34.39 22.92 -2.40
C ASP A 823 -33.55 22.16 -3.44
N ILE A 824 -32.31 22.62 -3.64
CA ILE A 824 -31.38 22.05 -4.63
C ILE A 824 -30.43 21.00 -4.03
N SER A 825 -30.42 20.80 -2.71
CA SER A 825 -29.47 19.94 -2.00
C SER A 825 -29.48 18.48 -2.49
N GLU A 826 -30.65 17.94 -2.84
CA GLU A 826 -30.79 16.59 -3.38
C GLU A 826 -30.51 16.50 -4.91
N SER A 827 -30.23 17.62 -5.55
CA SER A 827 -30.06 17.72 -7.01
C SER A 827 -28.60 17.87 -7.41
N ARG A 828 -28.13 17.02 -8.34
CA ARG A 828 -26.82 17.24 -8.97
C ARG A 828 -26.93 18.32 -10.04
N SER A 829 -26.38 19.51 -9.76
CA SER A 829 -26.00 20.46 -10.83
C SER A 829 -24.94 19.80 -11.72
N VAL A 830 -25.08 19.90 -13.04
CA VAL A 830 -24.08 19.41 -13.98
C VAL A 830 -23.10 20.51 -14.37
N SER A 831 -23.57 21.77 -14.40
CA SER A 831 -22.72 22.94 -14.58
C SER A 831 -23.36 24.21 -14.02
N SER A 832 -22.54 25.01 -13.34
CA SER A 832 -22.82 26.36 -12.91
C SER A 832 -21.92 27.32 -13.70
N GLU A 833 -22.52 28.34 -14.29
CA GLU A 833 -21.84 29.29 -15.17
C GLU A 833 -22.00 30.70 -14.62
N LEU A 834 -20.88 31.41 -14.52
CA LEU A 834 -20.84 32.82 -14.16
C LEU A 834 -20.27 33.62 -15.33
N TRP A 835 -21.10 34.49 -15.88
CA TRP A 835 -20.76 35.45 -16.91
C TRP A 835 -20.48 36.79 -16.25
N ILE A 836 -19.25 37.28 -16.38
CA ILE A 836 -18.80 38.49 -15.68
C ILE A 836 -18.42 39.54 -16.73
N TYR A 837 -18.94 40.75 -16.59
CA TYR A 837 -18.62 41.90 -17.44
C TYR A 837 -17.91 42.95 -16.63
N THR A 838 -16.72 43.33 -17.06
CA THR A 838 -15.93 44.31 -16.36
C THR A 838 -15.82 45.62 -17.14
N GLY A 839 -16.02 46.75 -16.47
CA GLY A 839 -15.83 48.09 -17.03
C GLY A 839 -17.08 48.69 -17.72
N ILE A 840 -17.18 50.03 -17.67
CA ILE A 840 -18.33 50.79 -18.23
C ILE A 840 -18.10 51.11 -19.72
N GLU A 841 -16.88 51.53 -20.10
CA GLU A 841 -16.55 51.96 -21.47
C GLU A 841 -15.91 50.85 -22.31
N THR A 842 -14.97 50.10 -21.74
CA THR A 842 -14.33 48.92 -22.37
C THR A 842 -14.78 47.66 -21.65
N GLN A 843 -15.88 47.09 -22.14
CA GLN A 843 -16.44 45.86 -21.58
C GLN A 843 -15.57 44.67 -21.96
N VAL A 844 -15.07 43.95 -20.94
CA VAL A 844 -14.40 42.66 -21.12
C VAL A 844 -15.30 41.57 -20.56
N TRP A 845 -15.49 40.51 -21.35
CA TRP A 845 -16.30 39.37 -20.97
C TRP A 845 -15.41 38.29 -20.38
N TYR A 846 -15.79 37.80 -19.21
CA TYR A 846 -15.26 36.61 -18.59
C TYR A 846 -16.38 35.59 -18.48
N TRP A 847 -16.03 34.32 -18.67
CA TRP A 847 -16.93 33.19 -18.49
C TRP A 847 -16.23 32.21 -17.57
N LEU A 848 -16.77 32.07 -16.37
CA LEU A 848 -16.36 31.08 -15.39
C LEU A 848 -17.36 29.93 -15.46
N PHE A 849 -16.83 28.73 -15.64
CA PHE A 849 -17.58 27.50 -15.63
C PHE A 849 -17.12 26.69 -14.43
N CYS A 850 -18.03 26.36 -13.52
CA CYS A 850 -17.77 25.49 -12.38
C CYS A 850 -18.74 24.32 -12.37
N GLY A 851 -18.28 23.10 -12.12
CA GLY A 851 -19.16 21.93 -12.08
C GLY A 851 -18.43 20.62 -12.28
N SER A 852 -19.14 19.63 -12.79
CA SER A 852 -18.58 18.29 -12.97
C SER A 852 -18.04 18.05 -14.36
N GLN A 853 -16.75 17.69 -14.47
CA GLN A 853 -16.18 17.13 -15.70
C GLN A 853 -16.21 15.60 -15.68
N PHE A 854 -16.45 14.99 -16.84
CA PHE A 854 -16.35 13.55 -17.02
C PHE A 854 -14.92 13.19 -17.45
N SER A 855 -14.11 12.67 -16.53
CA SER A 855 -12.81 12.09 -16.82
C SER A 855 -12.85 10.59 -16.51
N GLY A 856 -12.46 9.75 -17.46
CA GLY A 856 -12.24 8.32 -17.23
C GLY A 856 -13.42 7.47 -16.72
N GLY A 857 -14.67 7.92 -16.83
CA GLY A 857 -15.84 7.15 -16.35
C GLY A 857 -16.49 7.66 -15.05
N THR A 858 -16.02 8.77 -14.49
CA THR A 858 -16.55 9.38 -13.26
C THR A 858 -16.70 10.89 -13.39
N TYR A 859 -17.66 11.46 -12.65
CA TYR A 859 -17.85 12.91 -12.54
C TYR A 859 -16.92 13.44 -11.46
N ASP A 860 -15.96 14.25 -11.88
CA ASP A 860 -15.21 15.16 -11.03
C ASP A 860 -16.22 16.10 -10.34
N SER A 861 -16.09 16.38 -9.04
CA SER A 861 -16.88 17.43 -8.42
C SER A 861 -15.96 18.57 -8.04
N SER A 862 -16.23 19.72 -8.67
CA SER A 862 -15.67 21.05 -8.36
C SER A 862 -14.42 21.44 -9.15
N PHE A 863 -14.47 21.31 -10.48
CA PHE A 863 -13.56 22.00 -11.37
C PHE A 863 -14.12 23.38 -11.75
N CYS A 864 -13.31 24.43 -11.64
CA CYS A 864 -13.59 25.76 -12.15
C CYS A 864 -12.61 26.12 -13.27
N SER A 865 -13.11 26.55 -14.43
CA SER A 865 -12.31 27.10 -15.52
C SER A 865 -12.83 28.46 -15.93
N MET A 866 -11.90 29.38 -16.15
CA MET A 866 -12.22 30.73 -16.57
C MET A 866 -11.68 31.03 -17.96
N MET A 867 -12.50 31.69 -18.77
CA MET A 867 -12.13 32.20 -20.09
C MET A 867 -12.33 33.71 -20.15
N LYS A 868 -11.53 34.38 -20.96
CA LYS A 868 -11.63 35.82 -21.28
C LYS A 868 -11.87 36.01 -22.76
N LEU A 869 -12.80 36.89 -23.12
CA LEU A 869 -13.05 37.27 -24.49
C LEU A 869 -12.06 38.37 -24.92
N VAL A 870 -11.21 38.07 -25.90
CA VAL A 870 -10.23 39.00 -26.48
C VAL A 870 -10.37 38.96 -28.00
N GLN A 871 -10.70 40.10 -28.63
CA GLN A 871 -10.85 40.20 -30.09
C GLN A 871 -11.77 39.13 -30.70
N ASP A 872 -12.98 38.97 -30.14
CA ASP A 872 -13.99 37.98 -30.55
C ASP A 872 -13.55 36.50 -30.42
N LYS A 873 -12.51 36.23 -29.64
CA LYS A 873 -12.05 34.87 -29.31
C LYS A 873 -11.98 34.66 -27.82
N TRP A 874 -12.50 33.52 -27.37
CA TRP A 874 -12.34 33.07 -26.00
C TRP A 874 -10.94 32.49 -25.80
N ILE A 875 -10.24 32.99 -24.79
CA ILE A 875 -8.90 32.55 -24.40
C ILE A 875 -9.00 32.02 -22.98
N ASN A 876 -8.48 30.82 -22.73
CA ASN A 876 -8.40 30.28 -21.36
C ASN A 876 -7.50 31.17 -20.50
N ILE A 877 -7.99 31.51 -19.31
CA ILE A 877 -7.16 32.05 -18.25
C ILE A 877 -6.65 30.85 -17.46
N SER A 878 -5.34 30.76 -17.31
CA SER A 878 -4.76 29.84 -16.34
C SER A 878 -5.10 30.37 -14.95
N THR A 879 -6.07 29.75 -14.31
CA THR A 879 -6.39 30.00 -12.90
C THR A 879 -5.33 29.32 -12.04
N GLU A 880 -5.00 29.88 -10.88
CA GLU A 880 -4.04 29.30 -9.93
C GLU A 880 -4.75 28.30 -9.00
N ASN A 881 -5.85 27.71 -9.47
CA ASN A 881 -6.78 26.87 -8.69
C ASN A 881 -7.24 27.52 -7.37
N ASP A 882 -7.38 28.85 -7.37
CA ASP A 882 -7.74 29.70 -6.23
C ASP A 882 -9.13 30.35 -6.40
N ILE A 883 -9.91 29.84 -7.36
CA ILE A 883 -11.34 30.13 -7.50
C ILE A 883 -12.09 29.01 -6.79
N TYR A 884 -12.89 29.38 -5.79
CA TYR A 884 -13.70 28.44 -5.05
C TYR A 884 -15.15 28.48 -5.52
N TYR A 885 -15.76 27.30 -5.59
CA TYR A 885 -17.16 27.13 -5.88
C TYR A 885 -17.71 26.02 -5.00
N THR A 886 -18.82 26.29 -4.32
CA THR A 886 -19.56 25.30 -3.56
C THR A 886 -21.04 25.39 -3.89
N ILE A 887 -21.75 24.30 -3.63
CA ILE A 887 -23.20 24.22 -3.79
C ILE A 887 -23.74 23.31 -2.69
N ALA A 888 -24.54 23.90 -1.81
CA ALA A 888 -25.26 23.20 -0.74
C ALA A 888 -26.75 23.57 -0.85
N LYS A 889 -27.27 24.35 0.10
CA LYS A 889 -28.58 25.00 -0.01
C LYS A 889 -28.58 26.10 -1.08
N ASP A 890 -27.52 26.91 -1.09
CA ASP A 890 -27.25 27.96 -2.04
C ASP A 890 -25.94 27.65 -2.81
N ALA A 891 -25.68 28.39 -3.90
CA ALA A 891 -24.44 28.26 -4.67
C ALA A 891 -23.56 29.48 -4.48
N GLU A 892 -22.27 29.28 -4.19
CA GLU A 892 -21.37 30.37 -3.88
C GLU A 892 -20.07 30.29 -4.68
N PHE A 893 -19.56 31.46 -5.04
CA PHE A 893 -18.30 31.66 -5.74
C PHE A 893 -17.43 32.63 -4.99
N GLN A 894 -16.14 32.30 -4.88
CA GLN A 894 -15.11 33.23 -4.41
C GLN A 894 -14.04 33.35 -5.50
N ILE A 895 -13.90 34.54 -6.07
CA ILE A 895 -13.06 34.79 -7.25
C ILE A 895 -12.06 35.91 -6.94
N PRO A 896 -10.74 35.65 -6.98
CA PRO A 896 -9.72 36.67 -6.78
C PRO A 896 -9.82 37.81 -7.81
N LEU A 897 -9.76 39.05 -7.34
CA LEU A 897 -9.88 40.23 -8.21
C LEU A 897 -8.69 40.38 -9.18
N LYS A 898 -7.56 39.73 -8.90
CA LYS A 898 -6.36 39.73 -9.76
C LYS A 898 -6.64 39.27 -11.20
N TYR A 899 -7.74 38.55 -11.43
CA TYR A 899 -8.16 38.08 -12.74
C TYR A 899 -8.86 39.15 -13.59
N PHE A 900 -9.35 40.21 -12.95
CA PHE A 900 -10.00 41.32 -13.58
C PHE A 900 -8.97 42.47 -13.65
N ASP A 901 -8.76 43.07 -14.81
CA ASP A 901 -7.71 44.08 -15.04
C ASP A 901 -8.00 45.44 -14.33
N ASN A 902 -8.17 45.44 -13.01
CA ASN A 902 -8.60 46.57 -12.16
C ASN A 902 -9.85 47.29 -12.70
N PRO A 903 -11.02 46.62 -12.70
CA PRO A 903 -12.20 47.16 -13.35
C PRO A 903 -12.92 48.22 -12.50
N ASP A 904 -13.42 49.28 -13.15
CA ASP A 904 -14.22 50.32 -12.47
C ASP A 904 -15.65 49.85 -12.10
N SER A 905 -16.11 48.74 -12.68
CA SER A 905 -17.41 48.12 -12.39
C SER A 905 -17.39 46.63 -12.77
N ILE A 906 -18.18 45.83 -12.06
CA ILE A 906 -18.37 44.40 -12.33
C ILE A 906 -19.87 44.13 -12.37
N SER A 907 -20.34 43.60 -13.49
CA SER A 907 -21.71 43.11 -13.65
C SER A 907 -21.69 41.58 -13.80
N ILE A 908 -22.65 40.91 -13.18
CA ILE A 908 -22.67 39.45 -13.06
C ILE A 908 -23.94 38.89 -13.68
N LYS A 909 -23.81 37.72 -14.29
CA LYS A 909 -24.92 36.93 -14.77
C LYS A 909 -24.66 35.46 -14.49
N TYR A 910 -25.62 34.81 -13.85
CA TYR A 910 -25.52 33.40 -13.48
C TYR A 910 -26.42 32.53 -14.37
N GLY A 911 -26.00 31.28 -14.57
CA GLY A 911 -26.79 30.22 -15.19
C GLY A 911 -26.40 28.86 -14.64
N ILE A 912 -27.36 27.91 -14.64
CA ILE A 912 -27.17 26.56 -14.15
C ILE A 912 -27.82 25.54 -15.09
N THR A 913 -27.26 24.33 -15.19
CA THR A 913 -27.82 23.26 -16.03
C THR A 913 -28.01 21.94 -15.30
N SER A 914 -29.07 21.22 -15.69
CA SER A 914 -29.36 19.84 -15.28
C SER A 914 -29.17 18.88 -16.47
N GLY A 915 -28.10 18.06 -16.46
CA GLY A 915 -27.91 16.95 -17.41
C GLY A 915 -27.02 17.23 -18.64
N PHE A 916 -26.69 16.16 -19.38
CA PHE A 916 -25.84 16.23 -20.59
C PHE A 916 -26.55 16.99 -21.71
N LEU A 917 -26.00 18.16 -22.06
CA LEU A 917 -26.27 18.92 -23.28
C LEU A 917 -27.73 19.39 -23.45
N LYS A 918 -28.09 20.53 -22.82
CA LYS A 918 -28.96 21.59 -23.39
C LYS A 918 -29.00 22.84 -22.50
N MET A 919 -28.33 23.92 -22.92
CA MET A 919 -28.35 25.25 -22.28
C MET A 919 -29.65 26.03 -22.59
N LYS A 920 -30.27 26.72 -21.59
CA LYS A 920 -31.17 27.90 -21.77
C LYS A 920 -31.37 28.78 -20.49
N TYR A 921 -30.72 29.97 -20.43
CA TYR A 921 -31.10 31.36 -19.94
C TYR A 921 -31.68 31.64 -18.51
N GLU A 922 -31.58 32.82 -17.80
CA GLU A 922 -30.77 34.09 -17.72
C GLU A 922 -31.16 34.95 -16.48
N VAL A 923 -30.23 35.46 -15.64
CA VAL A 923 -30.45 36.63 -14.73
C VAL A 923 -29.29 37.63 -14.86
N GLN A 924 -29.55 38.94 -15.03
CA GLN A 924 -28.50 39.96 -15.26
C GLN A 924 -28.49 41.03 -14.16
N MET A 925 -27.37 41.12 -13.44
CA MET A 925 -27.10 42.07 -12.37
C MET A 925 -26.08 43.10 -12.85
N LYS A 926 -26.40 44.39 -12.74
CA LYS A 926 -25.59 45.50 -13.26
C LYS A 926 -24.74 46.18 -12.21
#